data_AF-A0A7W9NFQ5-F1
#
_entry.id   AF-A0A7W9NFQ5-F1
#
_cell.length_a   1.000
_cell.length_b   1.000
_cell.length_c   1.000
_cell.angle_alpha   90.00
_cell.angle_beta   90.00
_cell.angle_gamma   90.00
#
_symmetry.space_group_name_H-M   'P 1'
#
loop_
_entity.id
_entity.type
_entity.pdbx_description
1 polymer ?
#
loop_
_entity_poly.entity_id
_entity_poly.type
_entity_poly.pdbx_seq_one_letter_code
_entity_poly.pdbx_strand_id
1 'polypeptide(L)'
;MRKLLPLLSAVCMAVVLGPTAVGQPSAPPKPAGSGWRVVDGQVAWTSAKPMSGDAAVEFWSDGKLLGRARSSRDGRTFSLPGKALGDLGKVEVRAGGRRLDAPDPKFRANQAPAALPPLLPKGVADPGTPGPYQTVTGEYALDPVRLPGLDGPIEMQAVVVAPRNAPGNRPLVLFLHGRHGSCYNPNNPADQPFTWPCPAGTLMVPSYRGYLQTQQLLASQGYDTVSVSADAINALDFQAEDGGAQARSSLVRLHLAHWADWAGAGRASAPQIVRDAPVADMSKVLLVGHSRGGEGVNQAALDSLAPPPFDSGYSGPVRWTIRGNVFIAPTIFGQNPTPDVPSVTFLPACDGDVSNLQGQQYIDSTRGVSRGKALHSALYIAGANHNFFNVEWTPGESAAPSVDDYFPGDTPNPLCDPGQPARLTAAQQRAVGATYVAAAAHLFVDHELRVQPLLDGSGVRAPSADPARVLSHALGGDRTPVVVPDQSTKITGSGKLCDEINAATACLAGADQYKSPHTVSFTAAPTEAGRSAVDVRWSAAGTAAVIEPPRPVWLLGEQSLALRVIVPENSTGTSFEVAATDGSGRRTKLGKVTLNGLPGADRTMSYWAQEVRVPVPPVLQVAKLELVPSTTSGEAWLLDAHGWRPGLPDPDPAKLTRVDLGRVTAPEGDSGSKNYQVPVTVTGDAGGVLKLFRSDSTGRTWTEEALTLAPGQHTVDLSTTVVGNTRWSANYLVGAEIKAAKGTVVGSYQGGVLVTNDDPAPTITVTPTSSVAAGGALTWHVTLSEAADADIFVFGPFVAPATGPELSTTDVDPAWLRSWGIDPQPSRPLSTLSQLVLDGRIAAGAVSGDVVLQTVATGGQGADKHVALHVGAYPQELPLDTVLTGTVTAK
;
A
#
# COMPACT_ATOMS: atom_id res chain seq x y z
N MET A 1 -61.68 -52.28 27.72
CA MET A 1 -60.48 -52.97 28.24
C MET A 1 -60.04 -54.02 27.23
N ARG A 2 -58.72 -54.30 27.08
CA ARG A 2 -58.03 -54.97 25.91
C ARG A 2 -57.71 -53.99 24.76
N LYS A 3 -56.75 -54.19 23.84
CA LYS A 3 -55.76 -55.26 23.45
C LYS A 3 -54.59 -54.55 22.68
N LEU A 4 -53.37 -55.04 22.33
CA LEU A 4 -52.50 -56.23 22.56
C LEU A 4 -51.02 -55.77 22.27
N LEU A 5 -50.09 -56.71 22.00
CA LEU A 5 -48.72 -56.52 21.45
C LEU A 5 -48.71 -56.52 19.90
N PRO A 6 -47.64 -56.01 19.24
CA PRO A 6 -47.41 -56.12 17.80
C PRO A 6 -46.73 -57.45 17.38
N LEU A 7 -46.76 -57.77 16.09
CA LEU A 7 -46.12 -58.94 15.46
C LEU A 7 -45.00 -58.54 14.48
N LEU A 8 -44.08 -59.47 14.21
CA LEU A 8 -43.18 -59.41 13.04
C LEU A 8 -43.92 -59.82 11.76
N SER A 9 -43.59 -59.18 10.64
CA SER A 9 -43.73 -59.70 9.29
C SER A 9 -42.53 -59.26 8.45
N ALA A 10 -41.85 -60.20 7.80
CA ALA A 10 -40.78 -59.90 6.85
C ALA A 10 -41.36 -59.80 5.42
N VAL A 11 -40.86 -58.85 4.62
CA VAL A 11 -41.21 -58.72 3.20
C VAL A 11 -39.91 -58.50 2.42
N CYS A 12 -39.60 -59.44 1.52
CA CYS A 12 -38.53 -59.23 0.54
C CYS A 12 -39.06 -58.38 -0.62
N MET A 13 -38.43 -57.25 -0.89
CA MET A 13 -38.49 -56.59 -2.19
C MET A 13 -37.11 -56.63 -2.83
N ALA A 14 -37.04 -57.15 -4.05
CA ALA A 14 -35.82 -57.10 -4.85
C ALA A 14 -35.63 -55.68 -5.41
N VAL A 15 -34.60 -54.97 -4.94
CA VAL A 15 -34.21 -53.68 -5.51
C VAL A 15 -33.33 -53.93 -6.73
N VAL A 16 -33.78 -53.45 -7.89
CA VAL A 16 -32.95 -53.42 -9.10
C VAL A 16 -31.87 -52.36 -8.92
N LEU A 17 -30.60 -52.78 -8.96
CA LEU A 17 -29.45 -51.87 -8.97
C LEU A 17 -29.37 -51.15 -10.33
N GLY A 18 -30.04 -50.00 -10.43
CA GLY A 18 -29.70 -49.00 -11.44
C GLY A 18 -28.30 -48.44 -11.18
N PRO A 19 -27.54 -48.03 -12.22
CA PRO A 19 -26.23 -47.43 -12.03
C PRO A 19 -26.36 -46.14 -11.23
N THR A 20 -25.60 -46.01 -10.14
CA THR A 20 -25.49 -44.76 -9.39
C THR A 20 -24.94 -43.67 -10.28
N ALA A 21 -25.74 -42.63 -10.54
CA ALA A 21 -25.27 -41.43 -11.21
C ALA A 21 -24.18 -40.78 -10.35
N VAL A 22 -22.92 -40.97 -10.75
CA VAL A 22 -21.78 -40.23 -10.18
C VAL A 22 -22.02 -38.77 -10.50
N GLY A 23 -22.29 -37.96 -9.48
CA GLY A 23 -22.43 -36.52 -9.65
C GLY A 23 -21.14 -35.96 -10.25
N GLN A 24 -21.25 -35.17 -11.32
CA GLN A 24 -20.08 -34.53 -11.93
C GLN A 24 -19.35 -33.71 -10.85
N PRO A 25 -18.01 -33.82 -10.72
CA PRO A 25 -17.27 -32.91 -9.87
C PRO A 25 -17.47 -31.47 -10.37
N SER A 26 -17.89 -30.58 -9.47
CA SER A 26 -18.03 -29.16 -9.79
C SER A 26 -16.68 -28.58 -10.20
N ALA A 27 -16.61 -27.99 -11.39
CA ALA A 27 -15.37 -27.40 -11.90
C ALA A 27 -14.83 -26.32 -10.94
N PRO A 28 -13.51 -26.27 -10.68
CA PRO A 28 -12.90 -25.19 -9.91
C PRO A 28 -12.96 -23.86 -10.69
N PRO A 29 -13.10 -22.72 -10.01
CA PRO A 29 -13.00 -21.40 -10.65
C PRO A 29 -11.66 -21.17 -11.38
N LYS A 30 -11.65 -20.29 -12.39
CA LYS A 30 -10.46 -19.94 -13.20
C LYS A 30 -10.11 -18.45 -13.11
N PRO A 31 -8.81 -18.07 -13.08
CA PRO A 31 -8.37 -16.69 -12.87
C PRO A 31 -8.92 -15.74 -13.93
N ALA A 32 -9.39 -14.58 -13.50
CA ALA A 32 -9.98 -13.57 -14.37
C ALA A 32 -8.95 -12.52 -14.78
N GLY A 33 -8.16 -12.80 -15.82
CA GLY A 33 -7.27 -11.78 -16.38
C GLY A 33 -6.27 -12.29 -17.42
N SER A 34 -5.81 -11.37 -18.27
CA SER A 34 -4.65 -11.61 -19.14
C SER A 34 -3.34 -11.28 -18.42
N GLY A 35 -2.25 -11.93 -18.81
CA GLY A 35 -0.91 -11.72 -18.24
C GLY A 35 -0.54 -12.61 -17.04
N TRP A 36 -1.49 -13.36 -16.48
CA TRP A 36 -1.22 -14.42 -15.51
C TRP A 36 -0.34 -15.53 -16.13
N ARG A 37 0.74 -15.90 -15.43
CA ARG A 37 1.65 -17.00 -15.73
C ARG A 37 2.25 -17.56 -14.44
N VAL A 38 3.06 -18.60 -14.54
CA VAL A 38 3.66 -19.27 -13.38
C VAL A 38 5.14 -19.53 -13.67
N VAL A 39 6.04 -19.02 -12.83
CA VAL A 39 7.48 -18.84 -13.11
C VAL A 39 8.27 -19.01 -11.80
N ASP A 40 9.36 -19.79 -11.81
CA ASP A 40 10.34 -19.89 -10.70
C ASP A 40 9.75 -20.13 -9.29
N GLY A 41 8.81 -21.08 -9.18
CA GLY A 41 8.11 -21.36 -7.91
C GLY A 41 7.18 -20.24 -7.42
N GLN A 42 6.95 -19.21 -8.24
CA GLN A 42 6.02 -18.11 -8.01
C GLN A 42 4.83 -18.19 -8.99
N VAL A 43 3.63 -17.83 -8.53
CA VAL A 43 2.61 -17.34 -9.47
C VAL A 43 2.96 -15.91 -9.83
N ALA A 44 2.82 -15.55 -11.10
CA ALA A 44 3.22 -14.25 -11.60
C ALA A 44 2.16 -13.62 -12.51
N TRP A 45 2.07 -12.30 -12.49
CA TRP A 45 1.27 -11.53 -13.43
C TRP A 45 2.16 -10.57 -14.21
N THR A 46 1.93 -10.45 -15.51
CA THR A 46 2.76 -9.71 -16.44
C THR A 46 1.94 -8.60 -17.09
N SER A 47 2.25 -7.35 -16.76
CA SER A 47 1.61 -6.18 -17.33
C SER A 47 1.92 -6.01 -18.82
N ALA A 48 1.05 -5.30 -19.53
CA ALA A 48 1.22 -5.03 -20.97
C ALA A 48 2.38 -4.05 -21.28
N LYS A 49 2.77 -3.22 -20.31
CA LYS A 49 3.89 -2.26 -20.35
C LYS A 49 4.61 -2.26 -18.98
N PRO A 50 5.91 -1.90 -18.90
CA PRO A 50 6.58 -1.70 -17.63
C PRO A 50 5.79 -0.77 -16.69
N MET A 51 5.69 -1.13 -15.42
CA MET A 51 5.04 -0.32 -14.40
C MET A 51 6.09 0.49 -13.64
N SER A 52 6.21 1.75 -14.02
CA SER A 52 7.05 2.75 -13.36
C SER A 52 6.47 3.31 -12.06
N GLY A 53 5.18 3.03 -11.77
CA GLY A 53 4.47 3.56 -10.61
C GLY A 53 5.04 3.12 -9.26
N ASP A 54 4.64 3.85 -8.22
CA ASP A 54 5.16 3.75 -6.86
C ASP A 54 4.51 2.64 -6.03
N ALA A 55 3.19 2.43 -6.13
CA ALA A 55 2.48 1.50 -5.28
C ALA A 55 2.99 0.05 -5.41
N ALA A 56 3.00 -0.68 -4.30
CA ALA A 56 3.30 -2.11 -4.32
C ALA A 56 2.23 -2.85 -5.12
N VAL A 57 2.69 -3.75 -6.01
CA VAL A 57 1.80 -4.73 -6.63
C VAL A 57 1.52 -5.83 -5.62
N GLU A 58 0.25 -6.11 -5.40
CA GLU A 58 -0.27 -6.98 -4.34
C GLU A 58 -1.19 -8.03 -4.95
N PHE A 59 -1.09 -9.27 -4.48
CA PHE A 59 -2.04 -10.32 -4.87
C PHE A 59 -3.09 -10.47 -3.76
N TRP A 60 -4.36 -10.50 -4.16
CA TRP A 60 -5.51 -10.56 -3.27
C TRP A 60 -6.40 -11.77 -3.64
N SER A 61 -7.17 -12.32 -2.70
CA SER A 61 -8.17 -13.37 -2.98
C SER A 61 -9.30 -13.36 -1.94
N ASP A 62 -10.56 -13.52 -2.37
CA ASP A 62 -11.78 -13.34 -1.53
C ASP A 62 -11.77 -12.04 -0.68
N GLY A 63 -11.07 -10.99 -1.15
CA GLY A 63 -10.92 -9.72 -0.42
C GLY A 63 -9.83 -9.70 0.67
N LYS A 64 -9.05 -10.77 0.82
CA LYS A 64 -7.87 -10.84 1.69
C LYS A 64 -6.60 -10.56 0.90
N LEU A 65 -5.67 -9.78 1.45
CA LEU A 65 -4.30 -9.67 0.95
C LEU A 65 -3.56 -11.02 1.13
N LEU A 66 -2.88 -11.49 0.09
CA LEU A 66 -2.03 -12.70 0.13
C LEU A 66 -0.55 -12.34 0.26
N GLY A 67 -0.13 -11.21 -0.33
CA GLY A 67 1.21 -10.67 -0.19
C GLY A 67 1.55 -9.61 -1.23
N ARG A 68 2.66 -8.90 -1.01
CA ARG A 68 3.28 -7.99 -1.99
C ARG A 68 4.18 -8.79 -2.92
N ALA A 69 4.06 -8.53 -4.21
CA ALA A 69 4.72 -9.28 -5.27
C ALA A 69 6.09 -8.67 -5.62
N ARG A 70 7.12 -9.52 -5.79
CA ARG A 70 8.43 -9.09 -6.28
C ARG A 70 8.33 -8.67 -7.74
N SER A 71 8.96 -7.56 -8.13
CA SER A 71 9.02 -7.16 -9.53
C SER A 71 10.22 -7.80 -10.24
N SER A 72 10.11 -8.03 -11.55
CA SER A 72 11.23 -8.36 -12.42
C SER A 72 12.01 -7.12 -12.86
N ARG A 73 13.26 -7.30 -13.31
CA ARG A 73 14.14 -6.22 -13.79
C ARG A 73 13.53 -5.36 -14.92
N ASP A 74 12.62 -5.90 -15.72
CA ASP A 74 11.94 -5.16 -16.79
C ASP A 74 10.73 -4.32 -16.30
N GLY A 75 10.38 -4.41 -15.00
CA GLY A 75 9.23 -3.74 -14.39
C GLY A 75 7.88 -4.27 -14.87
N ARG A 76 7.82 -5.42 -15.57
CA ARG A 76 6.58 -5.96 -16.17
C ARG A 76 5.98 -7.12 -15.41
N THR A 77 6.81 -8.01 -14.87
CA THR A 77 6.35 -9.22 -14.19
C THR A 77 6.39 -9.00 -12.69
N PHE A 78 5.32 -9.40 -12.02
CA PHE A 78 5.17 -9.31 -10.57
C PHE A 78 4.83 -10.69 -10.05
N SER A 79 5.56 -11.19 -9.04
CA SER A 79 5.49 -12.60 -8.62
C SER A 79 5.40 -12.80 -7.10
N LEU A 80 4.64 -13.82 -6.68
CA LEU A 80 4.42 -14.21 -5.28
C LEU A 80 4.59 -15.74 -5.14
N PRO A 81 5.22 -16.26 -4.05
CA PRO A 81 5.50 -17.69 -3.91
C PRO A 81 4.25 -18.57 -4.03
N GLY A 82 4.32 -19.61 -4.86
CA GLY A 82 3.14 -20.38 -5.28
C GLY A 82 2.38 -21.06 -4.13
N LYS A 83 3.06 -21.43 -3.04
CA LYS A 83 2.40 -21.97 -1.84
C LYS A 83 1.43 -20.97 -1.18
N ALA A 84 1.61 -19.65 -1.33
CA ALA A 84 0.75 -18.64 -0.71
C ALA A 84 -0.67 -18.56 -1.31
N LEU A 85 -0.91 -19.14 -2.49
CA LEU A 85 -2.16 -19.00 -3.24
C LEU A 85 -3.08 -20.20 -3.08
N GLY A 86 -4.39 -19.93 -3.10
CA GLY A 86 -5.46 -20.91 -2.95
C GLY A 86 -6.17 -21.18 -4.28
N ASP A 87 -7.45 -20.86 -4.35
CA ASP A 87 -8.23 -20.89 -5.60
C ASP A 87 -7.79 -19.74 -6.52
N LEU A 88 -7.01 -20.06 -7.56
CA LEU A 88 -6.56 -19.10 -8.57
C LEU A 88 -7.73 -18.36 -9.23
N GLY A 89 -8.91 -18.96 -9.32
CA GLY A 89 -10.10 -18.31 -9.88
C GLY A 89 -10.70 -17.18 -9.07
N LYS A 90 -10.12 -16.89 -7.92
CA LYS A 90 -10.49 -15.76 -7.06
C LYS A 90 -9.36 -14.77 -6.85
N VAL A 91 -8.21 -15.00 -7.47
CA VAL A 91 -7.04 -14.14 -7.29
C VAL A 91 -7.22 -12.88 -8.14
N GLU A 92 -6.82 -11.75 -7.56
CA GLU A 92 -6.77 -10.44 -8.19
C GLU A 92 -5.35 -9.89 -8.05
N VAL A 93 -4.87 -9.14 -9.05
CA VAL A 93 -3.73 -8.25 -8.87
C VAL A 93 -4.25 -6.86 -8.56
N ARG A 94 -3.72 -6.24 -7.51
CA ARG A 94 -3.97 -4.83 -7.20
C ARG A 94 -2.66 -4.06 -7.12
N ALA A 95 -2.71 -2.76 -7.35
CA ALA A 95 -1.68 -1.82 -6.90
C ALA A 95 -2.37 -0.61 -6.27
N GLY A 96 -1.94 -0.22 -5.07
CA GLY A 96 -2.54 0.89 -4.32
C GLY A 96 -4.05 0.73 -4.11
N GLY A 97 -4.58 -0.50 -4.04
CA GLY A 97 -6.02 -0.81 -3.97
C GLY A 97 -6.75 -0.96 -5.31
N ARG A 98 -6.23 -0.43 -6.43
CA ARG A 98 -6.82 -0.56 -7.77
C ARG A 98 -6.53 -1.96 -8.34
N ARG A 99 -7.55 -2.66 -8.87
CA ARG A 99 -7.37 -3.94 -9.61
C ARG A 99 -6.73 -3.71 -10.99
N LEU A 100 -5.83 -4.61 -11.41
CA LEU A 100 -5.01 -4.48 -12.63
C LEU A 100 -5.21 -5.60 -13.67
N ASP A 101 -5.60 -6.80 -13.23
CA ASP A 101 -5.68 -8.00 -14.08
C ASP A 101 -7.02 -8.15 -14.81
N ALA A 102 -8.08 -7.48 -14.32
CA ALA A 102 -9.40 -7.44 -14.93
C ALA A 102 -9.78 -6.01 -15.35
N PRO A 103 -10.71 -5.83 -16.32
CA PRO A 103 -11.36 -4.54 -16.54
C PRO A 103 -12.00 -4.02 -15.25
N ASP A 104 -11.94 -2.71 -15.03
CA ASP A 104 -12.48 -2.10 -13.81
C ASP A 104 -13.96 -2.48 -13.62
N PRO A 105 -14.38 -2.90 -12.41
CA PRO A 105 -15.76 -3.28 -12.16
C PRO A 105 -16.69 -2.09 -12.40
N LYS A 106 -17.81 -2.33 -13.09
CA LYS A 106 -18.83 -1.30 -13.32
C LYS A 106 -19.57 -0.99 -12.02
N PHE A 107 -19.00 -0.10 -11.21
CA PHE A 107 -19.62 0.44 -10.02
C PHE A 107 -20.99 1.01 -10.35
N ARG A 108 -21.95 0.79 -9.44
CA ARG A 108 -23.27 1.39 -9.57
C ARG A 108 -23.25 2.77 -8.93
N ALA A 109 -23.04 3.79 -9.75
CA ALA A 109 -23.23 5.20 -9.40
C ALA A 109 -24.73 5.49 -9.09
N ASN A 110 -25.19 5.01 -7.94
CA ASN A 110 -26.59 5.10 -7.49
C ASN A 110 -26.97 6.52 -7.04
N GLN A 111 -25.99 7.39 -6.81
CA GLN A 111 -26.16 8.81 -6.48
C GLN A 111 -25.06 9.62 -7.20
N ALA A 112 -25.38 10.86 -7.57
CA ALA A 112 -24.37 11.82 -7.98
C ALA A 112 -23.55 12.25 -6.74
N PRO A 113 -22.21 12.40 -6.85
CA PRO A 113 -21.40 12.83 -5.71
C PRO A 113 -21.83 14.19 -5.17
N ALA A 114 -21.69 14.37 -3.86
CA ALA A 114 -21.98 15.62 -3.18
C ALA A 114 -21.06 16.75 -3.67
N ALA A 115 -21.54 17.99 -3.56
CA ALA A 115 -20.72 19.16 -3.86
C ALA A 115 -19.46 19.19 -2.98
N LEU A 116 -18.34 19.67 -3.54
CA LEU A 116 -17.11 19.90 -2.77
C LEU A 116 -17.40 20.69 -1.49
N PRO A 117 -16.69 20.40 -0.37
CA PRO A 117 -16.81 21.18 0.85
C PRO A 117 -16.70 22.69 0.59
N PRO A 118 -17.35 23.56 1.39
CA PRO A 118 -17.12 24.99 1.29
C PRO A 118 -15.65 25.33 1.53
N LEU A 119 -15.19 26.48 1.06
CA LEU A 119 -13.89 26.99 1.49
C LEU A 119 -13.94 27.25 3.00
N LEU A 120 -13.00 26.66 3.74
CA LEU A 120 -12.81 26.95 5.16
C LEU A 120 -12.53 28.44 5.38
N PRO A 121 -12.72 28.97 6.61
CA PRO A 121 -12.23 30.29 6.99
C PRO A 121 -10.73 30.43 6.72
N LYS A 122 -10.30 31.64 6.33
CA LYS A 122 -8.88 31.93 6.09
C LYS A 122 -8.10 31.84 7.40
N GLY A 123 -6.93 31.20 7.36
CA GLY A 123 -5.96 31.23 8.45
C GLY A 123 -5.38 32.63 8.68
N VAL A 124 -4.73 32.82 9.82
CA VAL A 124 -4.07 34.11 10.19
C VAL A 124 -2.69 34.30 9.55
N ALA A 125 -2.15 33.24 8.92
CA ALA A 125 -0.92 33.23 8.15
C ALA A 125 -1.18 32.58 6.78
N ASP A 126 -0.38 32.93 5.77
CA ASP A 126 -0.45 32.36 4.42
C ASP A 126 0.95 31.93 3.91
N PRO A 127 1.42 30.72 4.26
CA PRO A 127 2.77 30.25 3.95
C PRO A 127 3.09 30.11 2.45
N GLY A 128 2.10 30.21 1.56
CA GLY A 128 2.32 30.21 0.11
C GLY A 128 2.80 31.56 -0.46
N THR A 129 2.85 32.61 0.36
CA THR A 129 3.35 33.93 -0.06
C THR A 129 4.88 33.96 -0.20
N PRO A 130 5.43 34.47 -1.32
CA PRO A 130 6.88 34.65 -1.47
C PRO A 130 7.48 35.58 -0.42
N GLY A 131 8.69 35.24 0.02
CA GLY A 131 9.45 36.05 0.98
C GLY A 131 10.32 37.13 0.33
N PRO A 132 11.17 37.81 1.11
CA PRO A 132 11.91 39.00 0.67
C PRO A 132 13.17 38.71 -0.16
N TYR A 133 13.63 37.45 -0.26
CA TYR A 133 14.88 37.11 -0.93
C TYR A 133 14.67 36.81 -2.41
N GLN A 134 15.56 37.34 -3.27
CA GLN A 134 15.76 36.77 -4.60
C GLN A 134 16.38 35.37 -4.47
N THR A 135 16.21 34.52 -5.47
CA THR A 135 16.80 33.17 -5.48
C THR A 135 18.02 33.06 -6.40
N VAL A 136 18.85 32.06 -6.13
CA VAL A 136 19.82 31.46 -7.07
C VAL A 136 19.46 30.00 -7.27
N THR A 137 19.70 29.49 -8.49
CA THR A 137 19.44 28.09 -8.86
C THR A 137 20.66 27.54 -9.58
N GLY A 138 21.00 26.28 -9.30
CA GLY A 138 22.09 25.56 -9.96
C GLY A 138 22.11 24.10 -9.52
N GLU A 139 23.00 23.31 -10.11
CA GLU A 139 23.04 21.86 -9.89
C GLU A 139 24.42 21.40 -9.44
N TYR A 140 24.47 20.21 -8.84
CA TYR A 140 25.70 19.47 -8.64
C TYR A 140 25.52 18.00 -8.98
N ALA A 141 26.62 17.37 -9.40
CA ALA A 141 26.79 15.93 -9.41
C ALA A 141 28.12 15.61 -8.69
N LEU A 142 28.13 14.55 -7.90
CA LEU A 142 29.32 14.00 -7.24
C LEU A 142 29.62 12.61 -7.83
N ASP A 143 30.71 11.98 -7.41
CA ASP A 143 31.01 10.60 -7.78
C ASP A 143 29.86 9.67 -7.33
N PRO A 144 29.42 8.71 -8.17
CA PRO A 144 28.31 7.82 -7.84
C PRO A 144 28.72 6.80 -6.77
N VAL A 145 27.78 6.48 -5.89
CA VAL A 145 27.98 5.53 -4.78
C VAL A 145 27.48 4.13 -5.14
N ARG A 146 27.70 3.16 -4.24
CA ARG A 146 26.99 1.88 -4.22
C ARG A 146 26.26 1.75 -2.89
N LEU A 147 25.07 1.16 -2.90
CA LEU A 147 24.27 0.93 -1.71
C LEU A 147 24.05 -0.58 -1.51
N PRO A 148 24.12 -1.10 -0.27
CA PRO A 148 23.84 -2.51 0.02
C PRO A 148 22.48 -2.96 -0.54
N GLY A 149 22.46 -4.14 -1.16
CA GLY A 149 21.26 -4.73 -1.77
C GLY A 149 20.97 -4.31 -3.22
N LEU A 150 21.70 -3.33 -3.80
CA LEU A 150 21.48 -2.86 -5.18
C LEU A 150 22.71 -3.08 -6.08
N ASP A 151 22.50 -3.76 -7.23
CA ASP A 151 23.55 -4.06 -8.22
C ASP A 151 23.78 -2.91 -9.21
N GLY A 152 24.24 -1.75 -8.72
CA GLY A 152 24.56 -0.63 -9.63
C GLY A 152 25.24 0.57 -8.99
N PRO A 153 25.73 1.52 -9.81
CA PRO A 153 26.09 2.86 -9.37
C PRO A 153 24.83 3.69 -9.13
N ILE A 154 24.73 4.32 -7.97
CA ILE A 154 23.66 5.26 -7.62
C ILE A 154 24.19 6.69 -7.79
N GLU A 155 23.45 7.53 -8.52
CA GLU A 155 23.80 8.94 -8.72
C GLU A 155 23.81 9.75 -7.43
N MET A 156 24.71 10.72 -7.38
CA MET A 156 24.79 11.73 -6.31
C MET A 156 24.53 13.12 -6.91
N GLN A 157 23.37 13.28 -7.54
CA GLN A 157 22.98 14.46 -8.32
C GLN A 157 21.79 15.20 -7.71
N ALA A 158 21.82 16.54 -7.74
CA ALA A 158 20.75 17.36 -7.19
C ALA A 158 20.64 18.75 -7.84
N VAL A 159 19.43 19.34 -7.77
CA VAL A 159 19.19 20.77 -8.03
C VAL A 159 19.03 21.54 -6.72
N VAL A 160 19.73 22.65 -6.60
CA VAL A 160 19.76 23.53 -5.44
C VAL A 160 19.07 24.84 -5.80
N VAL A 161 18.18 25.31 -4.93
CA VAL A 161 17.65 26.69 -4.97
C VAL A 161 17.82 27.31 -3.60
N ALA A 162 18.46 28.48 -3.54
CA ALA A 162 18.83 29.13 -2.28
C ALA A 162 18.57 30.65 -2.33
N PRO A 163 18.34 31.31 -1.17
CA PRO A 163 18.23 32.76 -1.07
C PRO A 163 19.55 33.47 -1.41
N ARG A 164 19.51 34.35 -2.41
CA ARG A 164 20.62 35.24 -2.76
C ARG A 164 20.86 36.26 -1.65
N ASN A 165 22.12 36.36 -1.20
CA ASN A 165 22.59 37.34 -0.21
C ASN A 165 21.84 37.33 1.14
N ALA A 166 21.23 36.18 1.51
CA ALA A 166 20.63 36.02 2.83
C ALA A 166 21.71 36.05 3.94
N PRO A 167 21.57 36.89 4.97
CA PRO A 167 22.52 36.91 6.09
C PRO A 167 22.32 35.71 7.03
N GLY A 168 23.42 35.24 7.62
CA GLY A 168 23.45 34.14 8.60
C GLY A 168 23.27 32.74 7.99
N ASN A 169 23.44 31.71 8.81
CA ASN A 169 23.20 30.33 8.40
C ASN A 169 21.69 30.09 8.19
N ARG A 170 21.31 29.26 7.20
CA ARG A 170 19.91 29.06 6.79
C ARG A 170 19.47 27.59 6.91
N PRO A 171 18.21 27.32 7.30
CA PRO A 171 17.74 25.94 7.41
C PRO A 171 17.75 25.25 6.05
N LEU A 172 17.98 23.93 6.06
CA LEU A 172 18.04 23.11 4.84
C LEU A 172 16.72 22.35 4.64
N VAL A 173 16.13 22.45 3.45
CA VAL A 173 15.01 21.61 3.02
C VAL A 173 15.49 20.66 1.92
N LEU A 174 15.53 19.35 2.22
CA LEU A 174 15.92 18.31 1.26
C LEU A 174 14.68 17.63 0.69
N PHE A 175 14.55 17.63 -0.64
CA PHE A 175 13.52 16.93 -1.39
C PHE A 175 14.06 15.62 -1.96
N LEU A 176 13.25 14.56 -1.90
CA LEU A 176 13.47 13.28 -2.53
C LEU A 176 12.21 12.89 -3.32
N HIS A 177 12.37 12.58 -4.60
CA HIS A 177 11.25 12.09 -5.42
C HIS A 177 10.97 10.60 -5.23
N GLY A 178 9.76 10.20 -5.63
CA GLY A 178 9.30 8.82 -5.65
C GLY A 178 9.77 8.04 -6.87
N ARG A 179 9.10 6.93 -7.11
CA ARG A 179 9.36 6.00 -8.20
C ARG A 179 8.63 6.45 -9.46
N HIS A 180 9.41 6.83 -10.45
CA HIS A 180 8.93 7.07 -11.80
C HIS A 180 9.90 6.42 -12.80
N GLY A 181 9.61 6.52 -14.10
CA GLY A 181 10.49 5.98 -15.13
C GLY A 181 11.89 6.57 -15.01
N SER A 182 12.94 5.76 -14.96
CA SER A 182 14.32 6.24 -14.76
C SER A 182 14.90 6.91 -16.01
N CYS A 183 14.61 6.38 -17.20
CA CYS A 183 15.19 6.82 -18.46
C CYS A 183 14.15 6.89 -19.57
N TYR A 184 14.33 7.82 -20.52
CA TYR A 184 13.45 8.00 -21.67
C TYR A 184 14.23 8.28 -22.96
N ASN A 185 13.67 7.84 -24.09
CA ASN A 185 14.19 8.16 -25.42
C ASN A 185 13.55 9.47 -25.94
N PRO A 186 14.29 10.57 -26.07
CA PRO A 186 13.73 11.85 -26.53
C PRO A 186 13.25 11.81 -27.99
N ASN A 187 13.67 10.81 -28.77
CA ASN A 187 13.25 10.62 -30.17
C ASN A 187 12.11 9.61 -30.31
N ASN A 188 11.76 8.88 -29.25
CA ASN A 188 10.69 7.88 -29.24
C ASN A 188 9.99 7.83 -27.86
N PRO A 189 8.93 8.63 -27.63
CA PRO A 189 8.22 8.66 -26.35
C PRO A 189 7.62 7.32 -25.87
N ALA A 190 7.54 6.30 -26.72
CA ALA A 190 7.11 4.95 -26.34
C ALA A 190 8.26 4.06 -25.80
N ASP A 191 9.50 4.50 -25.92
CA ASP A 191 10.71 3.84 -25.44
C ASP A 191 11.20 4.53 -24.15
N GLN A 192 10.91 3.89 -23.02
CA GLN A 192 11.23 4.36 -21.68
C GLN A 192 11.88 3.22 -20.88
N PRO A 193 13.19 2.98 -21.05
CA PRO A 193 13.86 1.88 -20.37
C PRO A 193 13.87 2.04 -18.85
N PHE A 194 13.30 1.07 -18.16
CA PHE A 194 13.31 0.99 -16.70
C PHE A 194 14.62 0.33 -16.22
N THR A 195 15.76 0.93 -16.61
CA THR A 195 17.10 0.37 -16.40
C THR A 195 18.10 1.45 -16.01
N TRP A 196 19.19 1.09 -15.33
CA TRP A 196 20.25 2.02 -14.96
C TRP A 196 21.65 1.42 -15.13
N PRO A 197 22.68 2.20 -15.56
CA PRO A 197 22.59 3.56 -16.12
C PRO A 197 21.76 3.62 -17.41
N CYS A 198 21.31 4.82 -17.79
CA CYS A 198 20.50 5.01 -18.99
C CYS A 198 21.24 4.52 -20.27
N PRO A 199 20.61 3.67 -21.11
CA PRO A 199 21.19 3.20 -22.37
C PRO A 199 21.58 4.33 -23.33
N ALA A 200 22.56 4.07 -24.21
CA ALA A 200 23.00 5.02 -25.22
C ALA A 200 21.83 5.45 -26.13
N GLY A 201 21.60 6.76 -26.25
CA GLY A 201 20.46 7.34 -26.97
C GLY A 201 19.25 7.70 -26.10
N THR A 202 19.27 7.35 -24.80
CA THR A 202 18.26 7.76 -23.81
C THR A 202 18.86 8.75 -22.81
N LEU A 203 17.99 9.44 -22.08
CA LEU A 203 18.32 10.42 -21.03
C LEU A 203 17.65 10.03 -19.71
N MET A 204 18.20 10.46 -18.57
CA MET A 204 17.50 10.36 -17.29
C MET A 204 16.20 11.17 -17.34
N VAL A 205 15.12 10.66 -16.73
CA VAL A 205 13.95 11.50 -16.41
C VAL A 205 14.36 12.45 -15.29
N PRO A 206 14.24 13.78 -15.45
CA PRO A 206 14.80 14.73 -14.49
C PRO A 206 13.92 14.93 -13.24
N SER A 207 13.36 13.85 -12.69
CA SER A 207 12.34 13.82 -11.61
C SER A 207 12.62 14.77 -10.44
N TYR A 208 13.89 14.94 -10.07
CA TYR A 208 14.38 15.85 -9.02
C TYR A 208 14.13 17.35 -9.31
N ARG A 209 14.01 17.78 -10.58
CA ARG A 209 13.67 19.17 -10.95
C ARG A 209 12.19 19.51 -10.73
N GLY A 210 11.34 18.51 -10.53
CA GLY A 210 9.89 18.66 -10.43
C GLY A 210 9.37 19.63 -9.37
N TYR A 211 10.16 19.92 -8.33
CA TYR A 211 9.77 20.75 -7.19
C TYR A 211 10.29 22.19 -7.27
N LEU A 212 10.87 22.63 -8.40
CA LEU A 212 11.48 23.96 -8.55
C LEU A 212 10.57 25.12 -8.12
N GLN A 213 9.25 25.05 -8.34
CA GLN A 213 8.28 26.05 -7.86
C GLN A 213 8.25 26.14 -6.32
N THR A 214 8.19 24.99 -5.63
CA THR A 214 8.22 24.91 -4.16
C THR A 214 9.58 25.32 -3.60
N GLN A 215 10.67 24.88 -4.24
CA GLN A 215 12.03 25.26 -3.89
C GLN A 215 12.25 26.78 -4.02
N GLN A 216 11.71 27.42 -5.07
CA GLN A 216 11.77 28.88 -5.24
C GLN A 216 10.96 29.63 -4.18
N LEU A 217 9.77 29.13 -3.80
CA LEU A 217 8.98 29.71 -2.70
C LEU A 217 9.78 29.69 -1.39
N LEU A 218 10.26 28.51 -0.98
CA LEU A 218 11.05 28.32 0.24
C LEU A 218 12.35 29.14 0.23
N ALA A 219 13.07 29.16 -0.89
CA ALA A 219 14.27 29.97 -1.05
C ALA A 219 13.96 31.47 -0.97
N SER A 220 12.83 31.95 -1.50
CA SER A 220 12.42 33.36 -1.33
C SER A 220 12.10 33.73 0.13
N GLN A 221 11.64 32.75 0.92
CA GLN A 221 11.37 32.89 2.37
C GLN A 221 12.66 32.81 3.20
N GLY A 222 13.70 32.16 2.69
CA GLY A 222 15.06 32.21 3.24
C GLY A 222 15.63 30.86 3.66
N TYR A 223 15.10 29.75 3.16
CA TYR A 223 15.60 28.39 3.34
C TYR A 223 16.56 27.99 2.21
N ASP A 224 17.66 27.30 2.54
CA ASP A 224 18.44 26.59 1.51
C ASP A 224 17.67 25.34 1.10
N THR A 225 17.50 25.09 -0.20
CA THR A 225 16.77 23.91 -0.68
C THR A 225 17.60 23.08 -1.65
N VAL A 226 17.47 21.76 -1.55
CA VAL A 226 18.14 20.79 -2.43
C VAL A 226 17.17 19.68 -2.78
N SER A 227 17.12 19.26 -4.04
CA SER A 227 16.26 18.17 -4.51
C SER A 227 17.10 17.15 -5.26
N VAL A 228 17.13 15.92 -4.76
CA VAL A 228 18.08 14.86 -5.17
C VAL A 228 17.43 13.87 -6.13
N SER A 229 18.21 13.37 -7.10
CA SER A 229 17.81 12.29 -8.01
C SER A 229 17.96 10.93 -7.31
N ALA A 230 17.04 10.01 -7.60
CA ALA A 230 17.00 8.63 -7.11
C ALA A 230 16.51 7.67 -8.21
N ASP A 231 16.79 8.01 -9.47
CA ASP A 231 16.33 7.30 -10.65
C ASP A 231 17.10 5.96 -10.85
N ALA A 232 18.32 5.81 -10.32
CA ALA A 232 18.94 4.48 -10.16
C ALA A 232 18.19 3.61 -9.16
N ILE A 233 17.76 4.18 -8.03
CA ILE A 233 17.00 3.41 -7.04
C ILE A 233 15.66 2.99 -7.63
N ASN A 234 15.00 3.84 -8.42
CA ASN A 234 13.79 3.46 -9.17
C ASN A 234 14.04 2.22 -10.05
N ALA A 235 15.14 2.18 -10.82
CA ALA A 235 15.48 1.07 -11.71
C ALA A 235 15.97 -0.22 -11.00
N LEU A 236 16.42 -0.10 -9.75
CA LEU A 236 17.03 -1.21 -8.99
C LEU A 236 16.17 -1.68 -7.80
N ASP A 237 15.10 -0.96 -7.43
CA ASP A 237 14.29 -1.30 -6.24
C ASP A 237 13.56 -2.64 -6.31
N PHE A 238 13.49 -3.27 -7.48
CA PHE A 238 13.04 -4.66 -7.62
C PHE A 238 13.93 -5.67 -6.87
N GLN A 239 15.16 -5.28 -6.52
CA GLN A 239 16.10 -6.09 -5.72
C GLN A 239 15.89 -5.95 -4.20
N ALA A 240 15.17 -4.92 -3.75
CA ALA A 240 14.99 -4.58 -2.35
C ALA A 240 13.54 -4.85 -1.88
N GLU A 241 13.39 -5.55 -0.76
CA GLU A 241 12.07 -6.06 -0.31
C GLU A 241 11.19 -4.96 0.31
N ASP A 242 11.82 -3.92 0.83
CA ASP A 242 11.21 -2.67 1.32
C ASP A 242 10.86 -1.67 0.20
N GLY A 243 10.96 -2.08 -1.08
CA GLY A 243 10.76 -1.19 -2.22
C GLY A 243 11.84 -0.11 -2.37
N GLY A 244 13.00 -0.27 -1.73
CA GLY A 244 14.13 0.65 -1.77
C GLY A 244 14.14 1.73 -0.68
N ALA A 245 13.31 1.61 0.37
CA ALA A 245 13.22 2.59 1.44
C ALA A 245 14.56 2.82 2.18
N GLN A 246 15.28 1.76 2.52
CA GLN A 246 16.60 1.82 3.16
C GLN A 246 17.67 2.40 2.24
N ALA A 247 17.61 2.13 0.93
CA ALA A 247 18.50 2.73 -0.06
C ALA A 247 18.24 4.24 -0.19
N ARG A 248 16.96 4.65 -0.26
CA ARG A 248 16.55 6.06 -0.26
C ARG A 248 16.99 6.78 1.03
N SER A 249 16.87 6.14 2.19
CA SER A 249 17.42 6.66 3.46
C SER A 249 18.91 6.95 3.37
N SER A 250 19.71 5.97 2.91
CA SER A 250 21.16 6.13 2.82
C SER A 250 21.58 7.18 1.80
N LEU A 251 20.91 7.28 0.66
CA LEU A 251 21.11 8.38 -0.31
C LEU A 251 20.87 9.77 0.32
N VAL A 252 19.76 9.93 1.06
CA VAL A 252 19.47 11.17 1.79
C VAL A 252 20.54 11.45 2.84
N ARG A 253 20.95 10.46 3.63
CA ARG A 253 21.97 10.59 4.70
C ARG A 253 23.36 10.91 4.13
N LEU A 254 23.71 10.36 2.97
CA LEU A 254 24.94 10.72 2.22
C LEU A 254 24.91 12.18 1.75
N HIS A 255 23.80 12.65 1.18
CA HIS A 255 23.67 14.07 0.83
C HIS A 255 23.70 14.99 2.05
N LEU A 256 23.01 14.65 3.15
CA LEU A 256 23.07 15.42 4.40
C LEU A 256 24.49 15.46 5.00
N ALA A 257 25.27 14.39 4.86
CA ALA A 257 26.67 14.38 5.26
C ALA A 257 27.53 15.36 4.43
N HIS A 258 27.38 15.36 3.09
CA HIS A 258 28.05 16.34 2.24
C HIS A 258 27.64 17.78 2.60
N TRP A 259 26.35 18.06 2.82
CA TRP A 259 25.90 19.37 3.27
C TRP A 259 26.46 19.76 4.64
N ALA A 260 26.62 18.82 5.57
CA ALA A 260 27.29 19.08 6.85
C ALA A 260 28.80 19.37 6.72
N ASP A 261 29.48 18.81 5.71
CA ASP A 261 30.87 19.18 5.38
C ASP A 261 30.94 20.54 4.69
N TRP A 262 30.03 20.84 3.76
CA TRP A 262 29.94 22.12 3.04
C TRP A 262 29.41 23.29 3.89
N ALA A 263 28.78 22.99 5.02
CA ALA A 263 28.48 23.97 6.07
C ALA A 263 29.70 24.30 6.95
N GLY A 264 30.73 23.46 6.93
CA GLY A 264 31.95 23.58 7.74
C GLY A 264 33.23 23.64 6.90
N ALA A 265 34.25 22.87 7.31
CA ALA A 265 35.58 22.92 6.71
C ALA A 265 35.62 22.51 5.22
N GLY A 266 34.66 21.70 4.75
CA GLY A 266 34.54 21.29 3.36
C GLY A 266 33.95 22.36 2.43
N ARG A 267 33.57 23.55 2.93
CA ARG A 267 32.93 24.59 2.11
C ARG A 267 33.78 25.06 0.93
N ALA A 268 35.11 25.06 1.05
CA ALA A 268 36.01 25.50 -0.02
C ALA A 268 35.98 24.56 -1.25
N SER A 269 35.74 23.25 -1.04
CA SER A 269 35.61 22.24 -2.09
C SER A 269 34.16 21.95 -2.48
N ALA A 270 33.19 22.69 -1.93
CA ALA A 270 31.78 22.52 -2.28
C ALA A 270 31.48 22.94 -3.74
N PRO A 271 30.45 22.33 -4.37
CA PRO A 271 29.98 22.75 -5.69
C PRO A 271 29.65 24.24 -5.75
N GLN A 272 29.80 24.86 -6.92
CA GLN A 272 29.68 26.33 -7.08
C GLN A 272 28.36 26.87 -6.50
N ILE A 273 27.22 26.23 -6.82
CA ILE A 273 25.90 26.64 -6.29
C ILE A 273 25.80 26.56 -4.75
N VAL A 274 26.51 25.63 -4.10
CA VAL A 274 26.54 25.50 -2.64
C VAL A 274 27.45 26.57 -2.01
N ARG A 275 28.47 27.05 -2.74
CA ARG A 275 29.29 28.20 -2.31
C ARG A 275 28.59 29.54 -2.51
N ASP A 276 27.69 29.64 -3.50
CA ASP A 276 26.88 30.83 -3.79
C ASP A 276 25.59 30.93 -2.95
N ALA A 277 25.06 29.79 -2.48
CA ALA A 277 24.09 29.72 -1.40
C ALA A 277 24.71 30.18 -0.05
N PRO A 278 23.91 30.54 0.96
CA PRO A 278 24.35 30.63 2.35
C PRO A 278 25.01 29.36 2.92
N VAL A 279 25.27 29.39 4.24
CA VAL A 279 25.76 28.24 5.01
C VAL A 279 24.55 27.52 5.60
N ALA A 280 24.38 26.24 5.30
CA ALA A 280 23.27 25.47 5.85
C ALA A 280 23.38 25.28 7.37
N ASP A 281 22.31 25.57 8.10
CA ASP A 281 22.12 25.20 9.50
C ASP A 281 21.62 23.76 9.60
N MET A 282 22.56 22.83 9.70
CA MET A 282 22.23 21.41 9.82
C MET A 282 21.49 21.05 11.11
N SER A 283 21.40 21.95 12.12
CA SER A 283 20.54 21.75 13.29
C SER A 283 19.04 21.98 13.00
N LYS A 284 18.74 22.40 11.76
CA LYS A 284 17.41 22.73 11.24
C LYS A 284 17.21 22.14 9.84
N VAL A 285 17.04 20.81 9.76
CA VAL A 285 16.70 20.13 8.50
C VAL A 285 15.20 19.81 8.43
N LEU A 286 14.56 20.11 7.30
CA LEU A 286 13.26 19.54 6.92
C LEU A 286 13.49 18.54 5.78
N LEU A 287 12.87 17.36 5.84
CA LEU A 287 12.84 16.44 4.70
C LEU A 287 11.48 16.48 4.01
N VAL A 288 11.47 16.41 2.68
CA VAL A 288 10.26 16.34 1.85
C VAL A 288 10.40 15.13 0.93
N GLY A 289 9.49 14.17 1.05
CA GLY A 289 9.51 12.95 0.25
C GLY A 289 8.20 12.77 -0.49
N HIS A 290 8.27 12.51 -1.79
CA HIS A 290 7.09 12.17 -2.61
C HIS A 290 7.00 10.65 -2.79
N SER A 291 5.85 10.05 -2.52
CA SER A 291 5.58 8.63 -2.79
C SER A 291 6.56 7.67 -2.08
N ARG A 292 7.30 6.77 -2.76
CA ARG A 292 8.40 6.00 -2.10
C ARG A 292 9.52 6.88 -1.57
N GLY A 293 9.68 8.09 -2.08
CA GLY A 293 10.52 9.12 -1.47
C GLY A 293 10.03 9.54 -0.08
N GLY A 294 8.71 9.48 0.17
CA GLY A 294 8.11 9.69 1.49
C GLY A 294 8.55 8.64 2.51
N GLU A 295 8.49 7.36 2.15
CA GLU A 295 8.98 6.25 2.97
C GLU A 295 10.51 6.30 3.14
N GLY A 296 11.23 6.69 2.09
CA GLY A 296 12.66 6.94 2.13
C GLY A 296 13.08 8.04 3.12
N VAL A 297 12.37 9.18 3.17
CA VAL A 297 12.69 10.24 4.16
C VAL A 297 12.19 9.91 5.58
N ASN A 298 11.13 9.11 5.73
CA ASN A 298 10.78 8.54 7.03
C ASN A 298 11.92 7.64 7.55
N GLN A 299 12.43 6.73 6.72
CA GLN A 299 13.55 5.87 7.08
C GLN A 299 14.83 6.68 7.33
N ALA A 300 15.07 7.77 6.58
CA ALA A 300 16.19 8.69 6.84
C ALA A 300 16.08 9.38 8.21
N ALA A 301 14.87 9.72 8.64
CA ALA A 301 14.61 10.31 9.96
C ALA A 301 14.84 9.30 11.08
N LEU A 302 14.32 8.08 10.95
CA LEU A 302 14.60 6.97 11.86
C LEU A 302 16.11 6.68 11.96
N ASP A 303 16.78 6.46 10.83
CA ASP A 303 18.21 6.13 10.77
C ASP A 303 19.15 7.28 11.19
N SER A 304 18.60 8.49 11.40
CA SER A 304 19.31 9.63 11.98
C SER A 304 19.17 9.69 13.52
N LEU A 305 18.09 9.16 14.09
CA LEU A 305 17.86 9.08 15.54
C LEU A 305 18.36 7.76 16.15
N ALA A 306 18.13 6.66 15.45
CA ALA A 306 18.54 5.30 15.83
C ALA A 306 19.18 4.61 14.61
N PRO A 307 20.50 4.80 14.39
CA PRO A 307 21.20 4.27 13.22
C PRO A 307 21.06 2.74 13.05
N PRO A 308 21.09 2.23 11.81
CA PRO A 308 21.10 0.79 11.54
C PRO A 308 22.28 0.07 12.23
N PRO A 309 22.08 -1.15 12.77
CA PRO A 309 23.15 -1.97 13.34
C PRO A 309 23.98 -2.73 12.30
N PHE A 310 23.69 -2.54 11.02
CA PHE A 310 24.34 -3.14 9.85
C PHE A 310 24.82 -2.05 8.88
N ASP A 311 25.65 -2.40 7.90
CA ASP A 311 25.99 -1.46 6.83
C ASP A 311 24.76 -1.17 5.96
N SER A 312 24.24 0.06 6.05
CA SER A 312 23.13 0.55 5.22
C SER A 312 23.61 1.26 3.95
N GLY A 313 24.91 1.47 3.77
CA GLY A 313 25.49 2.41 2.80
C GLY A 313 25.80 3.80 3.40
N TYR A 314 25.47 4.04 4.68
CA TYR A 314 25.97 5.20 5.42
C TYR A 314 26.28 4.88 6.89
N SER A 315 27.57 4.97 7.23
CA SER A 315 28.15 4.66 8.55
C SER A 315 28.82 5.88 9.24
N GLY A 316 28.68 7.08 8.67
CA GLY A 316 29.26 8.30 9.23
C GLY A 316 28.51 8.85 10.45
N PRO A 317 29.10 9.81 11.19
CA PRO A 317 28.42 10.47 12.29
C PRO A 317 27.29 11.38 11.78
N VAL A 318 26.09 11.21 12.35
CA VAL A 318 24.95 12.11 12.14
C VAL A 318 25.32 13.50 12.66
N ARG A 319 25.40 14.47 11.75
CA ARG A 319 25.79 15.88 12.04
C ARG A 319 24.65 16.86 11.74
N TRP A 320 23.42 16.38 11.82
CA TRP A 320 22.21 17.12 11.49
C TRP A 320 21.08 16.80 12.46
N THR A 321 20.03 17.61 12.44
CA THR A 321 18.81 17.38 13.21
C THR A 321 17.61 17.62 12.30
N ILE A 322 16.90 16.53 11.99
CA ILE A 322 15.66 16.58 11.23
C ILE A 322 14.56 17.07 12.19
N ARG A 323 14.01 18.25 11.90
CA ARG A 323 12.98 18.93 12.70
C ARG A 323 11.57 18.53 12.30
N GLY A 324 11.41 18.02 11.08
CA GLY A 324 10.17 17.41 10.62
C GLY A 324 10.27 16.85 9.22
N ASN A 325 9.22 16.15 8.82
CA ASN A 325 9.05 15.54 7.50
C ASN A 325 7.79 16.08 6.81
N VAL A 326 7.82 16.18 5.49
CA VAL A 326 6.61 16.31 4.65
C VAL A 326 6.54 15.12 3.72
N PHE A 327 5.44 14.38 3.80
CA PHE A 327 5.20 13.20 2.99
C PHE A 327 4.12 13.53 1.94
N ILE A 328 4.53 13.80 0.71
CA ILE A 328 3.61 14.04 -0.41
C ILE A 328 3.16 12.67 -0.92
N ALA A 329 1.85 12.40 -0.97
CA ALA A 329 1.25 11.18 -1.53
C ALA A 329 1.99 9.86 -1.24
N PRO A 330 2.40 9.56 0.02
CA PRO A 330 3.53 8.66 0.27
C PRO A 330 3.15 7.18 0.29
N THR A 331 4.12 6.30 0.00
CA THR A 331 4.03 4.89 0.39
C THR A 331 4.32 4.72 1.88
N ILE A 332 3.87 3.62 2.46
CA ILE A 332 4.23 3.19 3.82
C ILE A 332 4.08 1.67 3.97
N PHE A 333 4.74 0.91 3.09
CA PHE A 333 4.70 -0.56 3.07
C PHE A 333 5.07 -1.18 4.43
N GLY A 334 6.02 -0.56 5.14
CA GLY A 334 6.42 -0.98 6.48
C GLY A 334 5.46 -0.61 7.61
N GLN A 335 4.49 0.28 7.40
CA GLN A 335 3.60 0.88 8.42
C GLN A 335 4.28 1.32 9.74
N ASN A 336 5.58 1.64 9.71
CA ASN A 336 6.40 2.02 10.86
C ASN A 336 6.85 3.50 10.72
N PRO A 337 5.97 4.47 11.06
CA PRO A 337 6.33 5.90 11.05
C PRO A 337 7.28 6.26 12.19
N THR A 338 8.18 7.21 11.97
CA THR A 338 9.09 7.74 12.99
C THR A 338 8.29 8.58 14.02
N PRO A 339 8.09 8.11 15.26
CA PRO A 339 7.04 8.63 16.16
C PRO A 339 7.45 9.88 16.96
N ASP A 340 8.71 10.31 16.82
CA ASP A 340 9.29 11.46 17.53
C ASP A 340 9.83 12.54 16.56
N VAL A 341 9.54 12.44 15.26
CA VAL A 341 9.84 13.47 14.25
C VAL A 341 8.52 13.98 13.67
N PRO A 342 8.14 15.26 13.91
CA PRO A 342 6.89 15.83 13.41
C PRO A 342 6.70 15.63 11.90
N SER A 343 5.45 15.41 11.46
CA SER A 343 5.15 15.19 10.05
C SER A 343 3.88 15.88 9.55
N VAL A 344 3.86 16.20 8.27
CA VAL A 344 2.66 16.55 7.50
C VAL A 344 2.56 15.61 6.31
N THR A 345 1.40 14.97 6.15
CA THR A 345 1.14 13.97 5.09
C THR A 345 0.08 14.49 4.14
N PHE A 346 0.36 14.56 2.84
CA PHE A 346 -0.63 14.93 1.83
C PHE A 346 -1.31 13.69 1.27
N LEU A 347 -2.65 13.71 1.25
CA LEU A 347 -3.51 12.62 0.74
C LEU A 347 -4.34 13.20 -0.44
N PRO A 348 -3.90 13.01 -1.70
CA PRO A 348 -4.59 13.57 -2.86
C PRO A 348 -5.86 12.76 -3.18
N ALA A 349 -7.05 13.37 -3.18
CA ALA A 349 -8.31 12.64 -3.29
C ALA A 349 -8.52 11.89 -4.64
N CYS A 350 -7.70 12.19 -5.64
CA CYS A 350 -7.68 11.62 -6.99
C CYS A 350 -6.28 11.07 -7.35
N ASP A 351 -5.53 10.62 -6.35
CA ASP A 351 -4.37 9.73 -6.51
C ASP A 351 -4.81 8.43 -7.18
N GLY A 352 -4.17 8.04 -8.28
CA GLY A 352 -4.45 6.82 -9.02
C GLY A 352 -3.29 5.81 -9.06
N ASP A 353 -2.15 6.14 -8.42
CA ASP A 353 -1.03 5.23 -8.20
C ASP A 353 -1.14 4.62 -6.79
N VAL A 354 -1.01 5.45 -5.76
CA VAL A 354 -1.14 5.11 -4.34
C VAL A 354 -2.61 5.34 -3.90
N SER A 355 -3.56 4.87 -4.71
CA SER A 355 -4.97 5.29 -4.64
C SER A 355 -5.68 5.00 -3.31
N ASN A 356 -5.18 4.04 -2.52
CA ASN A 356 -5.66 3.74 -1.16
C ASN A 356 -5.25 4.76 -0.09
N LEU A 357 -4.46 5.78 -0.47
CA LEU A 357 -3.95 6.86 0.40
C LEU A 357 -3.31 6.34 1.69
N GLN A 358 -2.57 5.22 1.60
CA GLN A 358 -1.93 4.54 2.74
C GLN A 358 -1.07 5.45 3.62
N GLY A 359 -0.58 6.58 3.10
CA GLY A 359 0.08 7.63 3.88
C GLY A 359 -0.66 8.07 5.15
N GLN A 360 -1.98 7.89 5.23
CA GLN A 360 -2.76 8.08 6.46
C GLN A 360 -2.17 7.32 7.69
N GLN A 361 -1.46 6.21 7.46
CA GLN A 361 -0.77 5.46 8.52
C GLN A 361 0.43 6.20 9.14
N TYR A 362 0.99 7.24 8.49
CA TYR A 362 1.99 8.13 9.12
C TYR A 362 1.44 8.90 10.32
N ILE A 363 0.12 8.92 10.50
CA ILE A 363 -0.56 9.52 11.64
C ILE A 363 -1.04 8.38 12.55
N ASP A 364 -1.88 7.49 12.03
CA ASP A 364 -2.62 6.51 12.85
C ASP A 364 -1.73 5.46 13.52
N SER A 365 -0.60 5.09 12.89
CA SER A 365 0.36 4.11 13.43
C SER A 365 1.44 4.74 14.34
N THR A 366 1.34 6.04 14.67
CA THR A 366 2.15 6.66 15.74
C THR A 366 1.52 6.52 17.13
N ARG A 367 0.21 6.16 17.20
CA ARG A 367 -0.59 6.07 18.44
C ARG A 367 0.06 5.13 19.45
N GLY A 368 0.53 5.67 20.58
CA GLY A 368 1.08 4.91 21.71
C GLY A 368 2.54 4.45 21.57
N VAL A 369 3.18 4.65 20.42
CA VAL A 369 4.53 4.15 20.13
C VAL A 369 5.60 4.87 20.97
N SER A 370 5.53 6.20 21.04
CA SER A 370 6.44 7.04 21.86
C SER A 370 5.64 8.03 22.73
N ARG A 371 6.24 9.17 23.10
CA ARG A 371 5.68 10.15 24.05
C ARG A 371 4.48 10.92 23.52
N GLY A 372 4.23 10.91 22.20
CA GLY A 372 3.15 11.69 21.56
C GLY A 372 3.40 13.20 21.52
N LYS A 373 4.65 13.64 21.68
CA LYS A 373 5.03 15.06 21.61
C LYS A 373 5.14 15.57 20.18
N ALA A 374 5.71 14.79 19.26
CA ALA A 374 5.73 15.15 17.84
C ALA A 374 4.30 15.31 17.29
N LEU A 375 4.07 16.31 16.44
CA LEU A 375 2.78 16.52 15.76
C LEU A 375 2.79 15.74 14.43
N HIS A 376 1.80 14.88 14.22
CA HIS A 376 1.63 14.12 12.99
C HIS A 376 0.30 14.50 12.33
N SER A 377 0.37 15.11 11.15
CA SER A 377 -0.75 15.72 10.43
C SER A 377 -1.10 14.96 9.15
N ALA A 378 -2.39 14.85 8.85
CA ALA A 378 -2.92 14.43 7.56
C ALA A 378 -3.66 15.59 6.89
N LEU A 379 -3.40 15.82 5.60
CA LEU A 379 -4.08 16.78 4.75
C LEU A 379 -4.82 16.05 3.63
N TYR A 380 -6.16 15.97 3.70
CA TYR A 380 -6.97 15.47 2.59
C TYR A 380 -7.20 16.61 1.58
N ILE A 381 -6.68 16.43 0.35
CA ILE A 381 -6.68 17.46 -0.69
C ILE A 381 -7.67 17.06 -1.78
N ALA A 382 -8.88 17.62 -1.74
CA ALA A 382 -9.92 17.31 -2.71
C ALA A 382 -9.54 17.79 -4.12
N GLY A 383 -9.70 16.91 -5.11
CA GLY A 383 -9.38 17.19 -6.51
C GLY A 383 -7.89 17.17 -6.86
N ALA A 384 -6.99 16.90 -5.91
CA ALA A 384 -5.57 16.68 -6.18
C ALA A 384 -5.27 15.23 -6.54
N ASN A 385 -4.19 15.04 -7.28
CA ASN A 385 -3.73 13.83 -7.95
C ASN A 385 -2.27 13.54 -7.55
N HIS A 386 -1.77 12.33 -7.81
CA HIS A 386 -0.42 11.94 -7.42
C HIS A 386 0.64 12.77 -8.16
N ASN A 387 0.64 12.69 -9.49
CA ASN A 387 1.77 13.18 -10.28
C ASN A 387 1.92 14.70 -10.26
N PHE A 388 0.81 15.45 -10.20
CA PHE A 388 0.82 16.89 -10.49
C PHE A 388 1.46 17.77 -9.40
N PHE A 389 1.93 17.20 -8.28
CA PHE A 389 2.85 17.89 -7.36
C PHE A 389 4.29 18.02 -7.93
N ASN A 390 4.62 17.26 -8.97
CA ASN A 390 5.91 17.24 -9.66
C ASN A 390 5.73 17.68 -11.14
N VAL A 391 6.41 18.75 -11.55
CA VAL A 391 6.34 19.25 -12.95
C VAL A 391 6.78 18.20 -13.97
N GLU A 392 7.82 17.43 -13.66
CA GLU A 392 8.42 16.44 -14.55
C GLU A 392 7.58 15.15 -14.66
N TRP A 393 6.53 15.03 -13.84
CA TRP A 393 5.51 13.98 -13.95
C TRP A 393 4.16 14.53 -14.47
N THR A 394 4.08 15.82 -14.82
CA THR A 394 2.86 16.49 -15.29
C THR A 394 2.76 16.49 -16.83
N PRO A 395 1.71 15.90 -17.43
CA PRO A 395 1.53 15.89 -18.89
C PRO A 395 1.47 17.29 -19.51
N GLY A 396 2.29 17.52 -20.53
CA GLY A 396 2.37 18.81 -21.23
C GLY A 396 3.26 19.85 -20.55
N GLU A 397 3.82 19.55 -19.36
CA GLU A 397 4.82 20.39 -18.69
C GLU A 397 6.18 19.69 -18.51
N SER A 398 6.20 18.35 -18.46
CA SER A 398 7.41 17.54 -18.26
C SER A 398 8.35 17.47 -19.46
N ALA A 399 9.66 17.38 -19.20
CA ALA A 399 10.70 17.17 -20.21
C ALA A 399 10.77 15.72 -20.73
N ALA A 400 10.30 14.77 -19.92
CA ALA A 400 10.12 13.36 -20.29
C ALA A 400 8.64 13.06 -20.56
N PRO A 401 8.29 11.93 -21.21
CA PRO A 401 6.92 11.45 -21.29
C PRO A 401 6.35 11.17 -19.90
N SER A 402 5.16 11.67 -19.62
CA SER A 402 4.47 11.52 -18.33
C SER A 402 2.98 11.22 -18.54
N VAL A 403 2.24 10.97 -17.45
CA VAL A 403 0.84 10.52 -17.49
C VAL A 403 0.04 11.16 -16.36
N ASP A 404 -1.26 11.40 -16.59
CA ASP A 404 -2.21 11.60 -15.49
C ASP A 404 -2.50 10.21 -14.92
N ASP A 405 -2.03 9.93 -13.70
CA ASP A 405 -2.20 8.64 -13.03
C ASP A 405 -3.65 8.36 -12.62
N TYR A 406 -4.57 9.34 -12.73
CA TYR A 406 -5.98 9.07 -12.53
C TYR A 406 -6.62 8.49 -13.80
N PHE A 407 -6.88 7.18 -13.78
CA PHE A 407 -7.46 6.44 -14.90
C PHE A 407 -9.00 6.56 -14.93
N PRO A 408 -9.60 7.24 -15.93
CA PRO A 408 -11.07 7.28 -16.08
C PRO A 408 -11.61 5.90 -16.50
N GLY A 409 -12.80 5.55 -15.99
CA GLY A 409 -13.50 4.32 -16.36
C GLY A 409 -14.55 4.55 -17.47
N ASP A 410 -15.31 3.49 -17.78
CA ASP A 410 -16.48 3.55 -18.69
C ASP A 410 -17.50 4.65 -18.32
N THR A 411 -17.63 4.93 -17.02
CA THR A 411 -18.46 6.01 -16.47
C THR A 411 -17.55 7.16 -16.05
N PRO A 412 -17.78 8.39 -16.53
CA PRO A 412 -16.99 9.55 -16.10
C PRO A 412 -17.10 9.80 -14.59
N ASN A 413 -15.97 9.97 -13.89
CA ASN A 413 -15.93 10.34 -12.48
C ASN A 413 -15.95 11.88 -12.35
N PRO A 414 -17.04 12.49 -11.83
CA PRO A 414 -17.21 13.95 -11.80
C PRO A 414 -16.37 14.65 -10.70
N LEU A 415 -15.65 13.89 -9.86
CA LEU A 415 -14.70 14.44 -8.90
C LEU A 415 -13.28 14.48 -9.45
N CYS A 416 -12.89 13.45 -10.22
CA CYS A 416 -11.49 13.15 -10.50
C CYS A 416 -11.09 13.07 -11.97
N ASP A 417 -12.01 12.95 -12.93
CA ASP A 417 -11.61 12.95 -14.35
C ASP A 417 -10.98 14.30 -14.76
N PRO A 418 -10.02 14.30 -15.71
CA PRO A 418 -9.47 15.52 -16.28
C PRO A 418 -10.56 16.47 -16.82
N GLY A 419 -10.48 17.74 -16.40
CA GLY A 419 -11.41 18.79 -16.83
C GLY A 419 -12.71 18.91 -16.03
N GLN A 420 -12.97 18.04 -15.05
CA GLN A 420 -14.14 18.17 -14.18
C GLN A 420 -14.03 19.38 -13.22
N PRO A 421 -15.13 20.07 -12.86
CA PRO A 421 -15.08 21.26 -12.00
C PRO A 421 -14.53 21.04 -10.58
N ALA A 422 -14.45 19.79 -10.13
CA ALA A 422 -13.91 19.40 -8.83
C ALA A 422 -12.41 18.99 -8.88
N ARG A 423 -11.88 18.70 -10.07
CA ARG A 423 -10.46 18.35 -10.32
C ARG A 423 -9.63 19.63 -10.34
N LEU A 424 -8.54 19.67 -9.57
CA LEU A 424 -7.62 20.81 -9.55
C LEU A 424 -6.72 20.80 -10.78
N THR A 425 -6.43 21.97 -11.35
CA THR A 425 -5.45 22.09 -12.43
C THR A 425 -4.03 21.83 -11.91
N ALA A 426 -3.11 21.37 -12.76
CA ALA A 426 -1.75 21.04 -12.30
C ALA A 426 -1.04 22.23 -11.60
N ALA A 427 -1.20 23.45 -12.13
CA ALA A 427 -0.69 24.67 -11.50
C ALA A 427 -1.31 24.93 -10.10
N GLN A 428 -2.59 24.63 -9.89
CA GLN A 428 -3.23 24.71 -8.58
C GLN A 428 -2.68 23.64 -7.63
N GLN A 429 -2.48 22.40 -8.09
CA GLN A 429 -1.94 21.32 -7.27
C GLN A 429 -0.52 21.62 -6.79
N ARG A 430 0.35 22.15 -7.66
CA ARG A 430 1.67 22.66 -7.25
C ARG A 430 1.59 23.86 -6.31
N ALA A 431 0.61 24.75 -6.46
CA ALA A 431 0.40 25.85 -5.52
C ALA A 431 -0.03 25.36 -4.12
N VAL A 432 -0.89 24.34 -4.03
CA VAL A 432 -1.22 23.65 -2.77
C VAL A 432 0.04 23.01 -2.18
N GLY A 433 0.77 22.24 -2.98
CA GLY A 433 2.00 21.57 -2.55
C GLY A 433 3.03 22.54 -1.98
N ALA A 434 3.33 23.61 -2.72
CA ALA A 434 4.24 24.66 -2.29
C ALA A 434 3.78 25.33 -0.99
N THR A 435 2.49 25.71 -0.91
CA THR A 435 1.90 26.37 0.26
C THR A 435 1.98 25.51 1.52
N TYR A 436 1.67 24.21 1.43
CA TYR A 436 1.64 23.33 2.60
C TYR A 436 3.00 22.71 2.95
N VAL A 437 3.94 22.59 2.02
CA VAL A 437 5.36 22.32 2.34
C VAL A 437 5.96 23.52 3.08
N ALA A 438 5.69 24.75 2.63
CA ALA A 438 6.09 25.95 3.36
C ALA A 438 5.44 26.02 4.75
N ALA A 439 4.17 25.65 4.89
CA ALA A 439 3.50 25.58 6.19
C ALA A 439 4.23 24.64 7.18
N ALA A 440 4.67 23.47 6.71
CA ALA A 440 5.46 22.55 7.53
C ALA A 440 6.85 23.11 7.88
N ALA A 441 7.50 23.83 6.95
CA ALA A 441 8.77 24.52 7.21
C ALA A 441 8.61 25.57 8.32
N HIS A 442 7.69 26.53 8.17
CA HIS A 442 7.46 27.58 9.17
C HIS A 442 7.08 27.00 10.54
N LEU A 443 6.27 25.94 10.59
CA LEU A 443 5.87 25.32 11.86
C LEU A 443 6.99 24.50 12.53
N PHE A 444 7.70 23.63 11.80
CA PHE A 444 8.65 22.70 12.41
C PHE A 444 10.08 23.25 12.51
N VAL A 445 10.48 24.10 11.56
CA VAL A 445 11.86 24.61 11.44
C VAL A 445 12.02 25.93 12.19
N ASP A 446 11.05 26.84 12.06
CA ASP A 446 11.09 28.18 12.67
C ASP A 446 10.07 28.39 13.80
N HIS A 447 9.30 27.35 14.15
CA HIS A 447 8.38 27.32 15.29
C HIS A 447 7.25 28.37 15.21
N GLU A 448 6.79 28.72 14.00
CA GLU A 448 5.73 29.69 13.81
C GLU A 448 4.34 29.10 14.15
N LEU A 449 3.96 29.17 15.43
CA LEU A 449 2.67 28.68 15.92
C LEU A 449 1.44 29.33 15.25
N ARG A 450 1.60 30.47 14.54
CA ARG A 450 0.53 31.07 13.72
C ARG A 450 0.12 30.20 12.53
N VAL A 451 0.98 29.28 12.12
CA VAL A 451 0.79 28.34 11.00
C VAL A 451 0.14 27.03 11.46
N GLN A 452 0.28 26.64 12.73
CA GLN A 452 -0.27 25.40 13.30
C GLN A 452 -1.76 25.14 12.93
N PRO A 453 -2.68 26.15 12.96
CA PRO A 453 -4.09 25.93 12.63
C PRO A 453 -4.37 25.42 11.21
N LEU A 454 -3.43 25.61 10.26
CA LEU A 454 -3.55 25.10 8.89
C LEU A 454 -3.34 23.59 8.81
N LEU A 455 -2.59 23.02 9.77
CA LEU A 455 -2.06 21.66 9.73
C LEU A 455 -2.70 20.72 10.75
N ASP A 456 -3.27 21.25 11.83
CA ASP A 456 -3.67 20.44 12.99
C ASP A 456 -5.18 20.10 13.07
N GLY A 457 -6.00 20.44 12.07
CA GLY A 457 -7.45 20.25 12.14
C GLY A 457 -8.22 21.37 12.86
N SER A 458 -7.62 22.55 13.07
CA SER A 458 -8.34 23.75 13.54
C SER A 458 -9.37 24.31 12.54
N GLY A 459 -9.51 23.71 11.35
CA GLY A 459 -10.57 24.05 10.39
C GLY A 459 -10.36 25.35 9.62
N VAL A 460 -9.11 25.73 9.30
CA VAL A 460 -8.78 26.91 8.48
C VAL A 460 -7.89 26.57 7.28
N ARG A 461 -7.88 27.43 6.26
CA ARG A 461 -7.14 27.26 5.00
C ARG A 461 -6.13 28.37 4.72
N ALA A 462 -5.11 28.07 3.91
CA ALA A 462 -4.16 29.04 3.39
C ALA A 462 -4.72 29.71 2.10
N PRO A 463 -4.79 31.05 2.01
CA PRO A 463 -5.25 31.74 0.79
C PRO A 463 -4.46 31.44 -0.49
N SER A 464 -3.15 31.23 -0.41
CA SER A 464 -2.30 30.91 -1.58
C SER A 464 -2.57 29.52 -2.17
N ALA A 465 -3.36 28.69 -1.48
CA ALA A 465 -3.85 27.40 -1.97
C ALA A 465 -5.26 27.48 -2.60
N ASP A 466 -5.91 28.66 -2.68
CA ASP A 466 -7.22 28.79 -3.34
C ASP A 466 -7.14 28.38 -4.83
N PRO A 467 -8.11 27.62 -5.36
CA PRO A 467 -9.43 27.29 -4.79
C PRO A 467 -9.49 25.94 -4.04
N ALA A 468 -8.36 25.30 -3.74
CA ALA A 468 -8.35 23.92 -3.24
C ALA A 468 -9.09 23.75 -1.91
N ARG A 469 -9.66 22.56 -1.70
CA ARG A 469 -10.24 22.16 -0.41
C ARG A 469 -9.27 21.21 0.28
N VAL A 470 -8.50 21.78 1.20
CA VAL A 470 -7.64 21.03 2.10
C VAL A 470 -8.35 20.91 3.45
N LEU A 471 -8.61 19.69 3.89
CA LEU A 471 -9.07 19.38 5.25
C LEU A 471 -7.90 18.79 6.02
N SER A 472 -7.80 19.07 7.32
CA SER A 472 -6.73 18.54 8.16
C SER A 472 -7.26 17.85 9.42
N HIS A 473 -6.49 16.89 9.93
CA HIS A 473 -6.54 16.39 11.30
C HIS A 473 -5.12 16.07 11.76
N ALA A 474 -4.91 15.94 13.07
CA ALA A 474 -3.61 15.54 13.59
C ALA A 474 -3.68 14.67 14.85
N LEU A 475 -2.59 13.95 15.11
CA LEU A 475 -2.30 13.28 16.38
C LEU A 475 -0.96 13.75 16.95
N GLY A 476 -0.69 13.36 18.19
CA GLY A 476 0.48 13.81 18.93
C GLY A 476 0.40 15.31 19.28
N GLY A 477 1.52 16.03 19.26
CA GLY A 477 1.57 17.44 19.65
C GLY A 477 1.21 17.70 21.11
N ASP A 478 1.43 16.73 22.01
CA ASP A 478 0.99 16.77 23.43
C ASP A 478 -0.55 16.83 23.60
N ARG A 479 -1.29 16.25 22.65
CA ARG A 479 -2.74 15.99 22.75
C ARG A 479 -3.07 14.83 23.71
N THR A 480 -3.68 15.13 24.85
CA THR A 480 -4.11 14.13 25.85
C THR A 480 -5.11 13.12 25.25
N PRO A 481 -4.81 11.82 25.15
CA PRO A 481 -5.77 10.82 24.64
C PRO A 481 -6.92 10.61 25.65
N VAL A 482 -8.16 10.72 25.18
CA VAL A 482 -9.38 10.57 26.00
C VAL A 482 -10.13 9.28 25.65
N VAL A 483 -10.27 9.00 24.37
CA VAL A 483 -10.82 7.75 23.83
C VAL A 483 -9.93 7.33 22.66
N VAL A 484 -9.32 6.15 22.74
CA VAL A 484 -8.74 5.42 21.60
C VAL A 484 -9.36 4.02 21.69
N PRO A 485 -10.32 3.67 20.81
CA PRO A 485 -11.12 2.46 20.99
C PRO A 485 -10.30 1.17 20.85
N ASP A 486 -10.55 0.24 21.76
CA ASP A 486 -9.91 -1.07 21.83
C ASP A 486 -10.86 -2.08 22.49
N GLN A 487 -10.40 -3.32 22.68
CA GLN A 487 -11.17 -4.37 23.36
C GLN A 487 -11.42 -4.11 24.87
N SER A 488 -10.76 -3.11 25.47
CA SER A 488 -10.97 -2.72 26.87
C SER A 488 -11.99 -1.57 27.03
N THR A 489 -12.28 -0.87 25.94
CA THR A 489 -13.26 0.23 25.84
C THR A 489 -14.68 -0.33 25.85
N LYS A 490 -15.50 0.10 26.81
CA LYS A 490 -16.91 -0.35 26.91
C LYS A 490 -17.80 0.58 26.12
N ILE A 491 -18.74 0.03 25.35
CA ILE A 491 -19.65 0.82 24.52
C ILE A 491 -21.07 0.32 24.76
N THR A 492 -22.02 1.26 24.93
CA THR A 492 -23.45 0.96 25.14
C THR A 492 -24.34 1.98 24.43
N GLY A 493 -25.64 1.68 24.32
CA GLY A 493 -26.61 2.54 23.65
C GLY A 493 -26.65 2.31 22.13
N SER A 494 -26.50 3.37 21.33
CA SER A 494 -26.46 3.29 19.86
C SER A 494 -25.06 3.04 19.27
N GLY A 495 -24.06 2.81 20.12
CA GLY A 495 -22.68 2.53 19.72
C GLY A 495 -22.32 1.04 19.78
N LYS A 496 -21.33 0.63 18.98
CA LYS A 496 -20.74 -0.72 18.94
C LYS A 496 -19.24 -0.62 18.64
N LEU A 497 -18.41 -1.50 19.20
CA LEU A 497 -17.02 -1.66 18.74
C LEU A 497 -17.00 -2.31 17.35
N CYS A 498 -16.14 -1.81 16.47
CA CYS A 498 -15.85 -2.38 15.17
C CYS A 498 -14.34 -2.32 14.89
N ASP A 499 -13.86 -3.14 13.96
CA ASP A 499 -12.43 -3.18 13.60
C ASP A 499 -12.17 -2.48 12.25
N GLU A 500 -11.02 -1.83 12.12
CA GLU A 500 -10.57 -1.21 10.86
C GLU A 500 -10.06 -2.27 9.86
N ILE A 501 -9.56 -3.41 10.35
CA ILE A 501 -8.90 -4.45 9.52
C ILE A 501 -9.67 -5.78 9.45
N ASN A 502 -10.33 -6.21 10.52
CA ASN A 502 -10.96 -7.53 10.58
C ASN A 502 -12.31 -7.57 9.86
N ALA A 503 -12.36 -8.17 8.67
CA ALA A 503 -13.55 -8.30 7.83
C ALA A 503 -14.78 -8.93 8.55
N ALA A 504 -14.59 -9.75 9.59
CA ALA A 504 -15.69 -10.37 10.34
C ALA A 504 -16.39 -9.41 11.33
N THR A 505 -15.71 -8.33 11.74
CA THR A 505 -16.16 -7.33 12.73
C THR A 505 -16.00 -5.90 12.23
N ALA A 506 -15.85 -5.73 10.91
CA ALA A 506 -15.39 -4.49 10.29
C ALA A 506 -16.31 -3.28 10.53
N CYS A 507 -15.72 -2.09 10.60
CA CYS A 507 -16.44 -0.82 10.65
C CYS A 507 -17.12 -0.48 9.33
N LEU A 508 -16.47 -0.79 8.22
CA LEU A 508 -16.98 -0.61 6.85
C LEU A 508 -17.03 -1.98 6.18
N ALA A 509 -18.04 -2.23 5.35
CA ALA A 509 -18.31 -3.57 4.81
C ALA A 509 -18.45 -3.59 3.29
N GLY A 510 -18.06 -4.71 2.67
CA GLY A 510 -18.27 -4.94 1.24
C GLY A 510 -17.31 -4.11 0.38
N ALA A 511 -17.86 -3.19 -0.43
CA ALA A 511 -17.03 -2.30 -1.24
C ALA A 511 -16.39 -1.16 -0.40
N ASP A 512 -17.11 -0.66 0.60
CA ASP A 512 -16.73 0.55 1.35
C ASP A 512 -15.53 0.33 2.28
N GLN A 513 -15.22 -0.92 2.62
CA GLN A 513 -14.00 -1.28 3.37
C GLN A 513 -12.71 -0.94 2.60
N TYR A 514 -12.79 -0.79 1.27
CA TYR A 514 -11.70 -0.35 0.39
C TYR A 514 -11.81 1.14 0.02
N LYS A 515 -12.68 1.92 0.68
CA LYS A 515 -12.87 3.37 0.43
C LYS A 515 -12.45 4.25 1.61
N SER A 516 -11.68 3.70 2.54
CA SER A 516 -11.07 4.41 3.67
C SER A 516 -9.57 4.19 3.70
N PRO A 517 -8.75 5.23 3.96
CA PRO A 517 -7.31 5.05 4.14
C PRO A 517 -6.95 4.63 5.59
N HIS A 518 -7.95 4.57 6.47
CA HIS A 518 -7.80 4.06 7.84
C HIS A 518 -7.87 2.52 7.89
N THR A 519 -8.38 1.84 6.85
CA THR A 519 -8.54 0.38 6.79
C THR A 519 -7.37 -0.34 6.09
N VAL A 520 -6.26 0.35 5.82
CA VAL A 520 -5.10 -0.23 5.10
C VAL A 520 -4.36 -1.26 5.97
N SER A 521 -4.40 -2.52 5.54
CA SER A 521 -3.72 -3.66 6.13
C SER A 521 -2.19 -3.56 6.03
N PHE A 522 -1.50 -3.90 7.11
CA PHE A 522 -0.03 -4.01 7.10
C PHE A 522 0.45 -5.21 6.28
N THR A 523 -0.17 -6.37 6.51
CA THR A 523 0.27 -7.70 6.04
C THR A 523 -0.93 -8.60 5.69
N ALA A 524 -0.69 -9.85 5.29
CA ALA A 524 -1.69 -10.87 4.98
C ALA A 524 -2.40 -11.48 6.22
N ALA A 525 -2.22 -10.90 7.41
CA ALA A 525 -2.96 -11.26 8.62
C ALA A 525 -4.42 -10.79 8.55
N PRO A 526 -5.39 -11.57 9.07
CA PRO A 526 -6.80 -11.19 9.07
C PRO A 526 -7.17 -10.17 10.15
N THR A 527 -6.23 -9.82 11.04
CA THR A 527 -6.41 -8.89 12.16
C THR A 527 -5.19 -8.00 12.34
N GLU A 528 -5.41 -6.83 12.95
CA GLU A 528 -4.37 -6.06 13.61
C GLU A 528 -4.94 -5.49 14.91
N ALA A 529 -4.42 -5.89 16.07
CA ALA A 529 -4.93 -5.48 17.37
C ALA A 529 -4.75 -3.97 17.62
N GLY A 530 -5.76 -3.33 18.21
CA GLY A 530 -5.76 -1.87 18.44
C GLY A 530 -6.00 -1.03 17.19
N ARG A 531 -6.51 -1.63 16.10
CA ARG A 531 -7.07 -0.96 14.92
C ARG A 531 -8.59 -1.07 14.98
N SER A 532 -9.21 -0.36 15.91
CA SER A 532 -10.65 -0.44 16.20
C SER A 532 -11.27 0.95 16.36
N ALA A 533 -12.56 1.07 16.04
CA ALA A 533 -13.33 2.32 16.14
C ALA A 533 -14.71 2.07 16.76
N VAL A 534 -15.47 3.13 16.99
CA VAL A 534 -16.87 3.04 17.46
C VAL A 534 -17.83 3.37 16.34
N ASP A 535 -18.49 2.34 15.80
CA ASP A 535 -19.68 2.43 14.97
C ASP A 535 -20.84 3.01 15.82
N VAL A 536 -21.45 4.10 15.35
CA VAL A 536 -22.58 4.77 15.97
C VAL A 536 -23.70 4.89 14.94
N ARG A 537 -24.77 4.13 15.12
CA ARG A 537 -25.86 4.00 14.14
C ARG A 537 -27.22 4.20 14.80
N TRP A 538 -28.08 5.03 14.19
CA TRP A 538 -29.37 5.39 14.79
C TRP A 538 -30.52 5.48 13.79
N SER A 539 -31.71 5.14 14.29
CA SER A 539 -33.02 5.22 13.60
C SER A 539 -34.01 6.17 14.29
N ALA A 540 -33.55 6.86 15.34
CA ALA A 540 -34.21 7.97 16.01
C ALA A 540 -33.16 8.89 16.67
N ALA A 541 -33.50 10.15 16.89
CA ALA A 541 -32.67 11.08 17.66
C ALA A 541 -32.67 10.72 19.17
N GLY A 542 -31.65 11.16 19.91
CA GLY A 542 -31.60 11.12 21.37
C GLY A 542 -31.02 9.84 22.01
N THR A 543 -30.98 8.70 21.31
CA THR A 543 -30.32 7.49 21.83
C THR A 543 -28.81 7.63 21.73
N ALA A 544 -28.17 7.98 22.86
CA ALA A 544 -26.72 8.16 22.94
C ALA A 544 -25.93 6.88 22.62
N ALA A 545 -24.81 7.04 21.92
CA ALA A 545 -23.70 6.10 22.01
C ALA A 545 -22.82 6.53 23.19
N VAL A 546 -22.62 5.63 24.15
CA VAL A 546 -21.90 5.91 25.40
C VAL A 546 -20.62 5.07 25.38
N ILE A 547 -19.47 5.75 25.33
CA ILE A 547 -18.13 5.17 25.25
C ILE A 547 -17.44 5.39 26.59
N GLU A 548 -17.14 4.31 27.32
CA GLU A 548 -16.39 4.34 28.58
C GLU A 548 -14.93 3.92 28.29
N PRO A 549 -13.95 4.82 28.32
CA PRO A 549 -12.54 4.43 28.26
C PRO A 549 -12.17 3.55 29.46
N PRO A 550 -11.13 2.70 29.37
CA PRO A 550 -10.77 1.74 30.42
C PRO A 550 -10.42 2.37 31.78
N ARG A 551 -10.12 3.68 31.81
CA ARG A 551 -9.95 4.49 33.02
C ARG A 551 -10.46 5.91 32.75
N PRO A 552 -11.05 6.62 33.72
CA PRO A 552 -11.40 8.02 33.55
C PRO A 552 -10.18 8.90 33.29
N VAL A 553 -10.28 9.76 32.28
CA VAL A 553 -9.19 10.68 31.86
C VAL A 553 -9.47 12.08 32.41
N TRP A 554 -8.42 12.79 32.85
CA TRP A 554 -8.50 14.20 33.24
C TRP A 554 -8.00 15.10 32.12
N LEU A 555 -8.78 16.12 31.79
CA LEU A 555 -8.35 17.30 31.04
C LEU A 555 -8.11 18.44 32.05
N LEU A 556 -6.95 19.07 31.95
CA LEU A 556 -6.39 20.08 32.84
C LEU A 556 -5.76 21.20 31.98
N GLY A 557 -6.58 22.16 31.57
CA GLY A 557 -6.16 23.30 30.76
C GLY A 557 -6.26 23.12 29.24
N GLU A 558 -6.70 21.95 28.75
CA GLU A 558 -7.20 21.82 27.37
C GLU A 558 -8.38 22.75 27.10
N GLN A 559 -8.50 23.21 25.86
CA GLN A 559 -9.53 24.17 25.43
C GLN A 559 -10.66 23.50 24.67
N SER A 560 -10.39 22.38 24.01
CA SER A 560 -11.40 21.57 23.32
C SER A 560 -11.11 20.08 23.41
N LEU A 561 -12.16 19.27 23.35
CA LEU A 561 -12.08 17.88 22.92
C LEU A 561 -12.14 17.87 21.39
N ALA A 562 -11.07 17.42 20.75
CA ALA A 562 -11.02 17.06 19.34
C ALA A 562 -11.48 15.60 19.17
N LEU A 563 -12.31 15.33 18.16
CA LEU A 563 -12.77 13.99 17.81
C LEU A 563 -12.48 13.78 16.31
N ARG A 564 -11.96 12.61 15.93
CA ARG A 564 -11.80 12.24 14.51
C ARG A 564 -12.96 11.32 14.11
N VAL A 565 -13.84 11.82 13.26
CA VAL A 565 -15.13 11.19 12.96
C VAL A 565 -15.30 10.98 11.45
N ILE A 566 -15.51 9.74 11.05
CA ILE A 566 -15.98 9.40 9.70
C ILE A 566 -17.52 9.48 9.70
N VAL A 567 -18.11 10.01 8.64
CA VAL A 567 -19.54 9.88 8.35
C VAL A 567 -19.69 9.37 6.90
N PRO A 568 -20.79 8.68 6.53
CA PRO A 568 -20.95 8.10 5.20
C PRO A 568 -20.69 9.12 4.09
N GLU A 569 -19.99 8.70 3.04
CA GLU A 569 -19.71 9.57 1.90
C GLU A 569 -21.00 10.14 1.28
N ASN A 570 -20.91 11.33 0.69
CA ASN A 570 -22.05 12.08 0.14
C ASN A 570 -23.20 12.43 1.11
N SER A 571 -23.18 11.97 2.37
CA SER A 571 -24.20 12.31 3.37
C SER A 571 -24.19 13.80 3.73
N THR A 572 -25.31 14.33 4.22
CA THR A 572 -25.41 15.74 4.63
C THR A 572 -26.13 15.89 5.97
N GLY A 573 -25.68 16.85 6.79
CA GLY A 573 -26.32 17.19 8.05
C GLY A 573 -26.19 16.16 9.18
N THR A 574 -25.32 15.16 9.04
CA THR A 574 -25.04 14.14 10.06
C THR A 574 -24.58 14.83 11.35
N SER A 575 -25.35 14.70 12.44
CA SER A 575 -25.22 15.63 13.57
C SER A 575 -25.56 15.00 14.91
N PHE A 576 -24.76 15.34 15.93
CA PHE A 576 -24.86 14.85 17.30
C PHE A 576 -24.43 15.91 18.32
N GLU A 577 -25.01 15.86 19.51
CA GLU A 577 -24.46 16.52 20.71
C GLU A 577 -23.30 15.68 21.24
N VAL A 578 -22.22 16.35 21.68
CA VAL A 578 -21.12 15.73 22.41
C VAL A 578 -21.25 16.13 23.89
N ALA A 579 -21.20 15.15 24.78
CA ALA A 579 -21.16 15.36 26.22
C ALA A 579 -20.15 14.42 26.88
N ALA A 580 -19.71 14.76 28.09
CA ALA A 580 -18.87 13.92 28.92
C ALA A 580 -19.49 13.76 30.30
N THR A 581 -19.46 12.56 30.86
CA THR A 581 -19.90 12.26 32.22
C THR A 581 -18.69 11.92 33.08
N ASP A 582 -18.55 12.59 34.23
CA ASP A 582 -17.42 12.40 35.16
C ASP A 582 -17.62 11.19 36.10
N GLY A 583 -16.57 10.85 36.87
CA GLY A 583 -16.59 9.71 37.80
C GLY A 583 -17.58 9.83 38.97
N SER A 584 -18.21 10.99 39.17
CA SER A 584 -19.34 11.17 40.10
C SER A 584 -20.70 10.94 39.46
N GLY A 585 -20.74 10.71 38.13
CA GLY A 585 -21.97 10.59 37.35
C GLY A 585 -22.52 11.93 36.87
N ARG A 586 -21.78 13.04 37.00
CA ARG A 586 -22.25 14.36 36.58
C ARG A 586 -21.96 14.57 35.08
N ARG A 587 -23.03 14.64 34.30
CA ARG A 587 -23.00 14.91 32.85
C ARG A 587 -22.75 16.39 32.56
N THR A 588 -21.81 16.64 31.65
CA THR A 588 -21.43 17.97 31.13
C THR A 588 -21.60 17.98 29.61
N LYS A 589 -22.51 18.81 29.09
CA LYS A 589 -22.66 19.03 27.64
C LYS A 589 -21.51 19.90 27.13
N LEU A 590 -20.80 19.43 26.11
CA LEU A 590 -19.62 20.10 25.54
C LEU A 590 -19.97 20.90 24.28
N GLY A 591 -20.80 20.35 23.39
CA GLY A 591 -21.20 21.05 22.18
C GLY A 591 -22.16 20.27 21.30
N LYS A 592 -22.42 20.79 20.10
CA LYS A 592 -23.10 20.08 19.01
C LYS A 592 -22.23 20.15 17.76
N VAL A 593 -22.07 19.02 17.09
CA VAL A 593 -21.33 18.86 15.84
C VAL A 593 -22.33 18.61 14.71
N THR A 594 -22.00 19.11 13.52
CA THR A 594 -22.65 18.74 12.26
C THR A 594 -21.56 18.51 11.21
N LEU A 595 -21.60 17.38 10.52
CA LEU A 595 -20.70 16.99 9.45
C LEU A 595 -21.50 16.65 8.18
N ASN A 596 -20.83 16.78 7.05
CA ASN A 596 -21.24 16.16 5.79
C ASN A 596 -20.22 15.05 5.46
N GLY A 597 -20.64 14.05 4.71
CA GLY A 597 -19.72 13.12 4.05
C GLY A 597 -18.81 13.87 3.10
N LEU A 598 -17.59 13.36 2.93
CA LEU A 598 -16.77 13.82 1.81
C LEU A 598 -17.46 13.42 0.50
N PRO A 599 -17.28 14.19 -0.59
CA PRO A 599 -17.70 13.78 -1.92
C PRO A 599 -17.09 12.42 -2.26
N GLY A 600 -17.98 11.46 -2.54
CA GLY A 600 -17.65 10.07 -2.83
C GLY A 600 -18.03 9.71 -4.24
N ALA A 601 -17.08 9.19 -5.01
CA ALA A 601 -17.28 8.61 -6.31
C ALA A 601 -16.56 7.25 -6.37
N ASP A 602 -16.45 6.66 -7.55
CA ASP A 602 -15.72 5.41 -7.72
C ASP A 602 -14.24 5.64 -7.37
N ARG A 603 -13.67 4.77 -6.53
CA ARG A 603 -12.26 4.75 -6.08
C ARG A 603 -11.77 5.93 -5.23
N THR A 604 -12.60 6.93 -4.92
CA THR A 604 -12.19 7.99 -3.97
C THR A 604 -12.23 7.47 -2.52
N MET A 605 -11.17 7.76 -1.75
CA MET A 605 -11.01 7.30 -0.35
C MET A 605 -11.80 8.17 0.64
N SER A 606 -13.09 8.35 0.37
CA SER A 606 -13.94 9.37 0.97
C SER A 606 -14.46 9.03 2.38
N TYR A 607 -14.27 7.80 2.86
CA TYR A 607 -14.47 7.43 4.27
C TYR A 607 -13.22 7.80 5.11
N TRP A 608 -12.84 9.07 5.07
CA TRP A 608 -11.74 9.66 5.85
C TRP A 608 -12.27 10.42 7.07
N ALA A 609 -11.59 10.33 8.20
CA ALA A 609 -12.04 10.90 9.46
C ALA A 609 -11.80 12.42 9.50
N GLN A 610 -12.86 13.20 9.63
CA GLN A 610 -12.78 14.66 9.77
C GLN A 610 -12.57 15.02 11.25
N GLU A 611 -11.63 15.93 11.55
CA GLU A 611 -11.49 16.46 12.91
C GLU A 611 -12.58 17.48 13.22
N VAL A 612 -13.24 17.29 14.36
CA VAL A 612 -14.26 18.21 14.90
C VAL A 612 -13.94 18.52 16.34
N ARG A 613 -14.12 19.77 16.76
CA ARG A 613 -13.77 20.24 18.11
C ARG A 613 -14.99 20.77 18.84
N VAL A 614 -15.15 20.36 20.10
CA VAL A 614 -16.11 20.93 21.05
C VAL A 614 -15.38 21.52 22.26
N PRO A 615 -15.78 22.68 22.80
CA PRO A 615 -15.09 23.28 23.93
C PRO A 615 -15.22 22.43 25.19
N VAL A 616 -14.21 22.47 26.06
CA VAL A 616 -14.23 21.84 27.39
C VAL A 616 -14.04 22.90 28.49
N PRO A 617 -14.60 22.70 29.69
CA PRO A 617 -14.25 23.55 30.83
C PRO A 617 -12.77 23.31 31.25
N PRO A 618 -12.11 24.28 31.91
CA PRO A 618 -10.67 24.20 32.23
C PRO A 618 -10.22 22.98 33.05
N VAL A 619 -11.16 22.35 33.75
CA VAL A 619 -10.99 21.04 34.40
C VAL A 619 -12.20 20.19 34.06
N LEU A 620 -11.96 19.03 33.44
CA LEU A 620 -12.98 18.03 33.11
C LEU A 620 -12.42 16.63 33.39
N GLN A 621 -13.19 15.77 34.05
CA GLN A 621 -12.94 14.33 34.02
C GLN A 621 -13.91 13.68 33.04
N VAL A 622 -13.39 12.88 32.12
CA VAL A 622 -14.17 12.07 31.18
C VAL A 622 -14.10 10.61 31.67
N ALA A 623 -15.14 10.17 32.38
CA ALA A 623 -15.34 8.76 32.70
C ALA A 623 -16.21 8.06 31.63
N LYS A 624 -17.06 8.82 30.94
CA LYS A 624 -17.78 8.41 29.72
C LYS A 624 -17.81 9.57 28.72
N LEU A 625 -17.63 9.28 27.44
CA LEU A 625 -17.92 10.15 26.31
C LEU A 625 -19.28 9.75 25.74
N GLU A 626 -20.13 10.73 25.41
CA GLU A 626 -21.46 10.51 24.86
C GLU A 626 -21.60 11.24 23.51
N LEU A 627 -21.93 10.49 22.47
CA LEU A 627 -22.39 11.04 21.18
C LEU A 627 -23.90 10.85 21.10
N VAL A 628 -24.67 11.94 21.14
CA VAL A 628 -26.14 11.91 21.20
C VAL A 628 -26.73 12.39 19.87
N PRO A 629 -27.27 11.49 19.03
CA PRO A 629 -27.75 11.85 17.69
C PRO A 629 -28.85 12.91 17.71
N SER A 630 -28.72 13.89 16.81
CA SER A 630 -29.66 15.01 16.64
C SER A 630 -30.54 14.88 15.39
N THR A 631 -30.26 13.94 14.48
CA THR A 631 -31.06 13.66 13.28
C THR A 631 -31.98 12.46 13.49
N THR A 632 -33.03 12.34 12.67
CA THR A 632 -33.97 11.20 12.73
C THR A 632 -33.31 9.86 12.44
N SER A 633 -32.27 9.83 11.62
CA SER A 633 -31.46 8.64 11.35
C SER A 633 -30.05 9.05 10.90
N GLY A 634 -29.13 8.10 10.93
CA GLY A 634 -27.76 8.30 10.46
C GLY A 634 -26.80 7.23 10.98
N GLU A 635 -25.54 7.41 10.60
CA GLU A 635 -24.43 6.51 10.88
C GLU A 635 -23.14 7.35 10.93
N ALA A 636 -22.20 6.99 11.80
CA ALA A 636 -20.90 7.66 11.97
C ALA A 636 -19.92 6.72 12.68
N TRP A 637 -18.62 6.89 12.44
CA TRP A 637 -17.56 6.13 13.12
C TRP A 637 -16.60 7.07 13.84
N LEU A 638 -16.46 6.91 15.16
CA LEU A 638 -15.48 7.63 15.97
C LEU A 638 -14.17 6.83 16.00
N LEU A 639 -13.09 7.35 15.40
CA LEU A 639 -11.77 6.73 15.44
C LEU A 639 -11.05 6.99 16.76
N ASP A 640 -11.11 8.22 17.27
CA ASP A 640 -10.56 8.62 18.58
C ASP A 640 -11.07 10.01 19.00
N ALA A 641 -10.86 10.31 20.29
CA ALA A 641 -11.07 11.63 20.87
C ALA A 641 -9.89 12.01 21.78
N HIS A 642 -9.41 13.25 21.62
CA HIS A 642 -8.23 13.80 22.30
C HIS A 642 -8.52 15.19 22.88
N GLY A 643 -8.03 15.47 24.08
CA GLY A 643 -7.92 16.83 24.59
C GLY A 643 -6.88 17.62 23.81
N TRP A 644 -7.22 18.87 23.47
CA TRP A 644 -6.39 19.77 22.67
C TRP A 644 -6.23 21.14 23.31
N ARG A 645 -5.04 21.72 23.17
CA ARG A 645 -4.70 23.12 23.48
C ARG A 645 -3.79 23.67 22.38
N PRO A 646 -3.77 25.01 22.15
CA PRO A 646 -2.81 25.63 21.24
C PRO A 646 -1.37 25.42 21.71
N GLY A 647 -0.43 25.31 20.77
CA GLY A 647 1.00 25.16 21.03
C GLY A 647 1.59 23.89 20.42
N LEU A 648 2.91 23.90 20.23
CA LEU A 648 3.70 22.77 19.76
C LEU A 648 4.82 22.52 20.79
N PRO A 649 4.91 21.36 21.44
CA PRO A 649 6.04 21.04 22.30
C PRO A 649 7.32 20.80 21.48
N ASP A 650 8.48 20.86 22.13
CA ASP A 650 9.68 20.18 21.59
C ASP A 650 9.39 18.66 21.60
N PRO A 651 9.56 17.94 20.47
CA PRO A 651 9.38 16.50 20.39
C PRO A 651 10.16 15.71 21.45
N ASP A 652 11.35 16.17 21.86
CA ASP A 652 12.22 15.50 22.85
C ASP A 652 12.30 13.98 22.59
N PRO A 653 12.95 13.54 21.48
CA PRO A 653 12.90 12.16 21.03
C PRO A 653 13.31 11.16 22.12
N ALA A 654 12.52 10.09 22.27
CA ALA A 654 12.81 9.07 23.26
C ALA A 654 13.95 8.17 22.78
N LYS A 655 14.69 7.59 23.73
CA LYS A 655 15.63 6.50 23.47
C LYS A 655 14.84 5.20 23.29
N LEU A 656 14.17 5.08 22.15
CA LEU A 656 13.36 3.91 21.79
C LEU A 656 14.28 2.73 21.41
N THR A 657 13.81 1.52 21.68
CA THR A 657 14.52 0.29 21.30
C THR A 657 14.31 0.02 19.81
N ARG A 658 15.38 0.07 19.00
CA ARG A 658 15.31 -0.27 17.58
C ARG A 658 15.35 -1.79 17.40
N VAL A 659 14.48 -2.33 16.55
CA VAL A 659 14.50 -3.73 16.15
C VAL A 659 14.54 -3.87 14.63
N ASP A 660 15.39 -4.77 14.16
CA ASP A 660 15.57 -5.12 12.75
C ASP A 660 15.47 -6.64 12.59
N LEU A 661 14.55 -7.10 11.74
CA LEU A 661 14.52 -8.48 11.27
C LEU A 661 15.55 -8.69 10.15
N GLY A 662 16.05 -9.91 10.04
CA GLY A 662 16.79 -10.40 8.89
C GLY A 662 16.25 -11.73 8.38
N ARG A 663 16.92 -12.31 7.39
CA ARG A 663 16.57 -13.61 6.80
C ARG A 663 17.77 -14.55 6.76
N VAL A 664 17.49 -15.84 6.91
CA VAL A 664 18.41 -16.94 6.57
C VAL A 664 17.80 -17.82 5.47
N THR A 665 18.66 -18.53 4.74
CA THR A 665 18.27 -19.56 3.77
C THR A 665 18.67 -20.92 4.31
N ALA A 666 17.81 -21.94 4.20
CA ALA A 666 18.07 -23.28 4.72
C ALA A 666 17.33 -24.38 3.94
N PRO A 667 17.91 -25.60 3.82
CA PRO A 667 17.22 -26.74 3.22
C PRO A 667 16.14 -27.34 4.14
N GLU A 668 15.09 -27.94 3.58
CA GLU A 668 14.11 -28.71 4.36
C GLU A 668 14.68 -30.08 4.79
N GLY A 669 15.24 -30.83 3.84
CA GLY A 669 15.93 -32.11 4.01
C GLY A 669 15.05 -33.32 4.32
N ASP A 670 15.61 -34.50 4.09
CA ASP A 670 14.91 -35.78 3.88
C ASP A 670 13.86 -36.19 4.94
N SER A 671 13.97 -35.72 6.18
CA SER A 671 13.10 -36.18 7.27
C SER A 671 13.12 -35.33 8.54
N GLY A 672 12.06 -35.49 9.34
CA GLY A 672 11.96 -34.97 10.70
C GLY A 672 11.53 -33.52 10.76
N SER A 673 12.06 -32.76 11.70
CA SER A 673 11.80 -31.32 11.80
C SER A 673 13.00 -30.60 12.41
N LYS A 674 13.33 -29.44 11.85
CA LYS A 674 14.47 -28.60 12.24
C LYS A 674 13.95 -27.23 12.64
N ASN A 675 14.46 -26.69 13.74
CA ASN A 675 14.16 -25.32 14.15
C ASN A 675 15.25 -24.39 13.65
N TYR A 676 14.86 -23.39 12.85
CA TYR A 676 15.74 -22.35 12.35
C TYR A 676 15.44 -21.04 13.04
N GLN A 677 16.47 -20.32 13.48
CA GLN A 677 16.33 -19.01 14.11
C GLN A 677 16.22 -17.92 13.03
N VAL A 678 15.16 -17.12 13.09
CA VAL A 678 15.06 -15.88 12.31
C VAL A 678 16.03 -14.86 12.93
N PRO A 679 16.91 -14.20 12.16
CA PRO A 679 17.75 -13.13 12.69
C PRO A 679 16.89 -11.97 13.21
N VAL A 680 17.11 -11.59 14.47
CA VAL A 680 16.54 -10.39 15.09
C VAL A 680 17.66 -9.61 15.75
N THR A 681 17.85 -8.36 15.36
CA THR A 681 18.82 -7.45 15.99
C THR A 681 18.06 -6.44 16.84
N VAL A 682 18.47 -6.26 18.10
CA VAL A 682 17.81 -5.35 19.05
C VAL A 682 18.82 -4.34 19.60
N THR A 683 18.62 -3.07 19.28
CA THR A 683 19.56 -1.97 19.58
C THR A 683 18.95 -0.98 20.56
N GLY A 684 19.65 -0.73 21.68
CA GLY A 684 19.18 0.12 22.77
C GLY A 684 18.54 -0.66 23.93
N ASP A 685 18.43 0.00 25.08
CA ASP A 685 18.21 -0.68 26.38
C ASP A 685 16.80 -0.50 26.96
N ALA A 686 15.91 0.23 26.30
CA ALA A 686 14.64 0.67 26.91
C ALA A 686 13.58 -0.44 27.04
N GLY A 687 13.73 -1.55 26.31
CA GLY A 687 12.67 -2.55 26.15
C GLY A 687 11.50 -2.00 25.31
N GLY A 688 10.34 -2.64 25.42
CA GLY A 688 9.11 -2.19 24.75
C GLY A 688 8.21 -3.33 24.27
N VAL A 689 7.32 -3.04 23.33
CA VAL A 689 6.36 -3.98 22.73
C VAL A 689 6.26 -3.75 21.22
N LEU A 690 6.32 -4.86 20.47
CA LEU A 690 6.07 -4.97 19.03
C LEU A 690 4.81 -5.80 18.79
N LYS A 691 4.15 -5.57 17.65
CA LYS A 691 3.30 -6.59 17.02
C LYS A 691 4.20 -7.45 16.14
N LEU A 692 4.14 -8.77 16.32
CA LEU A 692 4.84 -9.76 15.51
C LEU A 692 3.79 -10.53 14.70
N PHE A 693 3.98 -10.52 13.38
CA PHE A 693 3.16 -11.27 12.44
C PHE A 693 4.01 -12.43 11.88
N ARG A 694 3.54 -13.67 12.03
CA ARG A 694 4.20 -14.86 11.47
C ARG A 694 3.30 -15.56 10.49
N SER A 695 3.88 -16.02 9.38
CA SER A 695 3.21 -17.00 8.53
C SER A 695 3.25 -18.40 9.15
N ASP A 696 2.32 -19.27 8.74
CA ASP A 696 2.51 -20.71 8.83
C ASP A 696 3.63 -21.20 7.88
N SER A 697 3.96 -22.49 7.96
CA SER A 697 4.97 -23.12 7.08
C SER A 697 4.58 -23.19 5.60
N THR A 698 3.35 -22.80 5.23
CA THR A 698 2.87 -22.72 3.83
C THR A 698 2.83 -21.29 3.29
N GLY A 699 3.03 -20.29 4.15
CA GLY A 699 2.90 -18.86 3.81
C GLY A 699 1.45 -18.35 3.75
N ARG A 700 0.43 -19.23 3.92
CA ARG A 700 -0.99 -18.92 3.65
C ARG A 700 -1.70 -18.26 4.83
N THR A 701 -1.58 -18.84 6.02
CA THR A 701 -2.15 -18.28 7.25
C THR A 701 -1.13 -17.38 7.91
N TRP A 702 -1.56 -16.21 8.37
CA TRP A 702 -0.74 -15.29 9.13
C TRP A 702 -1.39 -15.04 10.49
N THR A 703 -0.56 -15.04 11.53
CA THR A 703 -0.96 -14.91 12.93
C THR A 703 -0.29 -13.70 13.56
N GLU A 704 -1.02 -12.98 14.42
CA GLU A 704 -0.52 -11.82 15.17
C GLU A 704 -0.29 -12.22 16.64
N GLU A 705 0.85 -11.82 17.20
CA GLU A 705 1.13 -11.88 18.64
C GLU A 705 1.90 -10.64 19.12
N ALA A 706 1.84 -10.36 20.43
CA ALA A 706 2.55 -9.24 21.04
C ALA A 706 3.92 -9.69 21.56
N LEU A 707 5.00 -9.24 20.89
CA LEU A 707 6.38 -9.49 21.32
C LEU A 707 6.82 -8.39 22.30
N THR A 708 7.05 -8.76 23.56
CA THR A 708 7.51 -7.84 24.61
C THR A 708 9.01 -8.00 24.86
N LEU A 709 9.73 -6.87 24.92
CA LEU A 709 11.16 -6.80 25.24
C LEU A 709 11.34 -6.19 26.63
N ALA A 710 12.07 -6.87 27.50
CA ALA A 710 12.51 -6.30 28.78
C ALA A 710 13.62 -5.23 28.55
N PRO A 711 13.78 -4.26 29.46
CA PRO A 711 14.93 -3.36 29.43
C PRO A 711 16.26 -4.15 29.45
N GLY A 712 17.20 -3.79 28.58
CA GLY A 712 18.47 -4.50 28.38
C GLY A 712 18.37 -5.86 27.67
N GLN A 713 17.21 -6.23 27.10
CA GLN A 713 17.05 -7.45 26.33
C GLN A 713 17.48 -7.25 24.87
N HIS A 714 18.69 -7.69 24.52
CA HIS A 714 19.23 -7.61 23.15
C HIS A 714 18.97 -8.86 22.28
N THR A 715 18.31 -9.88 22.83
CA THR A 715 18.07 -11.17 22.17
C THR A 715 16.59 -11.52 22.14
N VAL A 716 16.11 -11.97 20.99
CA VAL A 716 14.77 -12.56 20.79
C VAL A 716 14.95 -13.98 20.28
N ASP A 717 14.29 -14.94 20.92
CA ASP A 717 14.13 -16.29 20.37
C ASP A 717 12.95 -16.26 19.39
N LEU A 718 13.27 -16.24 18.09
CA LEU A 718 12.29 -16.26 17.00
C LEU A 718 12.57 -17.47 16.11
N SER A 719 12.45 -18.65 16.71
CA SER A 719 12.52 -19.90 15.96
C SER A 719 11.29 -20.14 15.09
N THR A 720 11.50 -20.78 13.95
CA THR A 720 10.46 -21.41 13.15
C THR A 720 10.82 -22.86 12.83
N THR A 721 9.81 -23.74 12.75
CA THR A 721 10.00 -25.16 12.49
C THR A 721 9.78 -25.46 11.01
N VAL A 722 10.81 -25.98 10.35
CA VAL A 722 10.75 -26.55 9.01
C VAL A 722 10.64 -28.07 9.14
N VAL A 723 9.68 -28.66 8.43
CA VAL A 723 9.45 -30.11 8.42
C VAL A 723 10.17 -30.68 7.20
N GLY A 724 10.92 -31.75 7.41
CA GLY A 724 11.64 -32.45 6.34
C GLY A 724 10.82 -33.60 5.76
N ASN A 725 10.81 -33.74 4.44
CA ASN A 725 10.15 -34.78 3.66
C ASN A 725 11.10 -35.34 2.57
N THR A 726 10.65 -36.34 1.82
CA THR A 726 11.32 -36.84 0.61
C THR A 726 10.40 -36.65 -0.61
N ARG A 727 9.87 -35.44 -0.77
CA ARG A 727 8.86 -35.09 -1.76
C ARG A 727 9.03 -33.65 -2.22
N TRP A 728 9.46 -33.54 -3.47
CA TRP A 728 9.76 -32.26 -4.09
C TRP A 728 8.63 -31.23 -3.99
N SER A 729 9.04 -29.99 -3.71
CA SER A 729 8.18 -28.83 -3.61
C SER A 729 8.91 -27.55 -4.06
N ALA A 730 8.17 -26.47 -4.36
CA ALA A 730 8.80 -25.18 -4.65
C ALA A 730 9.37 -24.52 -3.38
N ASN A 731 10.52 -23.86 -3.51
CA ASN A 731 11.12 -23.00 -2.48
C ASN A 731 10.11 -22.03 -1.87
N TYR A 732 10.14 -21.83 -0.55
CA TYR A 732 9.10 -21.10 0.18
C TYR A 732 9.66 -20.28 1.35
N LEU A 733 9.02 -19.14 1.63
CA LEU A 733 9.38 -18.28 2.76
C LEU A 733 8.44 -18.57 3.94
N VAL A 734 9.00 -19.00 5.07
CA VAL A 734 8.30 -18.91 6.36
C VAL A 734 8.59 -17.52 6.93
N GLY A 735 7.62 -16.63 6.76
CA GLY A 735 7.79 -15.19 6.93
C GLY A 735 7.56 -14.71 8.37
N ALA A 736 8.29 -13.66 8.74
CA ALA A 736 8.05 -12.87 9.93
C ALA A 736 8.07 -11.38 9.56
N GLU A 737 7.12 -10.61 10.10
CA GLU A 737 7.04 -9.15 9.93
C GLU A 737 6.72 -8.48 11.27
N ILE A 738 7.23 -7.27 11.52
CA ILE A 738 7.03 -6.56 12.79
C ILE A 738 6.57 -5.11 12.63
N LYS A 739 5.73 -4.65 13.56
CA LYS A 739 5.25 -3.28 13.66
C LYS A 739 5.42 -2.75 15.08
N ALA A 740 5.87 -1.51 15.21
CA ALA A 740 6.03 -0.84 16.50
C ALA A 740 4.68 -0.72 17.22
N ALA A 741 4.66 -0.97 18.53
CA ALA A 741 3.47 -0.76 19.36
C ALA A 741 3.73 0.16 20.56
N LYS A 742 4.86 0.02 21.26
CA LYS A 742 5.21 0.88 22.40
C LYS A 742 6.70 0.81 22.78
N GLY A 743 7.38 1.94 22.90
CA GLY A 743 8.78 2.02 23.36
C GLY A 743 9.81 1.54 22.32
N THR A 744 9.35 1.12 21.14
CA THR A 744 10.16 0.52 20.08
C THR A 744 10.06 1.30 18.78
N VAL A 745 11.08 1.20 17.94
CA VAL A 745 11.03 1.53 16.51
C VAL A 745 11.50 0.32 15.69
N VAL A 746 11.05 0.22 14.45
CA VAL A 746 11.41 -0.87 13.54
C VAL A 746 12.15 -0.27 12.36
N GLY A 747 13.33 -0.81 12.03
CA GLY A 747 14.01 -0.54 10.76
C GLY A 747 13.60 -1.59 9.73
N SER A 748 14.36 -2.67 9.64
CA SER A 748 14.00 -3.82 8.79
C SER A 748 12.75 -4.52 9.34
N TYR A 749 11.59 -4.27 8.73
CA TYR A 749 10.30 -4.78 9.20
C TYR A 749 9.93 -6.18 8.70
N GLN A 750 10.73 -6.79 7.81
CA GLN A 750 10.50 -8.13 7.24
C GLN A 750 11.72 -9.04 7.44
N GLY A 751 11.47 -10.34 7.64
CA GLY A 751 12.52 -11.34 7.79
C GLY A 751 12.05 -12.75 7.45
N GLY A 752 12.50 -13.73 8.23
CA GLY A 752 12.03 -15.12 8.18
C GLY A 752 13.09 -16.14 7.77
N VAL A 753 12.64 -17.28 7.26
CA VAL A 753 13.49 -18.35 6.70
C VAL A 753 13.05 -18.66 5.28
N LEU A 754 13.94 -18.46 4.31
CA LEU A 754 13.76 -18.97 2.96
C LEU A 754 14.15 -20.46 2.96
N VAL A 755 13.15 -21.31 2.90
CA VAL A 755 13.33 -22.76 2.81
C VAL A 755 13.57 -23.13 1.35
N THR A 756 14.67 -23.84 1.11
CA THR A 756 15.01 -24.41 -0.19
C THR A 756 14.69 -25.90 -0.21
N ASN A 757 14.05 -26.36 -1.27
CA ASN A 757 13.87 -27.79 -1.56
C ASN A 757 15.22 -28.42 -1.93
N ASP A 758 15.55 -29.55 -1.30
CA ASP A 758 16.70 -30.41 -1.65
C ASP A 758 16.31 -31.77 -2.29
N ASP A 759 15.01 -32.06 -2.44
CA ASP A 759 14.48 -33.25 -3.13
C ASP A 759 14.59 -33.19 -4.67
N PRO A 760 14.62 -34.35 -5.36
CA PRO A 760 14.63 -34.43 -6.82
C PRO A 760 13.24 -34.12 -7.43
N ALA A 761 13.20 -33.24 -8.43
CA ALA A 761 11.96 -32.85 -9.09
C ALA A 761 11.37 -33.99 -9.98
N PRO A 762 10.05 -34.29 -9.89
CA PRO A 762 9.43 -35.38 -10.66
C PRO A 762 9.51 -35.17 -12.17
N THR A 763 9.67 -36.29 -12.90
CA THR A 763 9.63 -36.25 -14.38
C THR A 763 8.20 -36.17 -14.88
N ILE A 764 7.90 -35.23 -15.77
CA ILE A 764 6.57 -35.09 -16.39
C ILE A 764 6.51 -35.89 -17.69
N THR A 765 5.42 -36.62 -17.89
CA THR A 765 5.04 -37.24 -19.17
C THR A 765 3.69 -36.69 -19.61
N VAL A 766 3.50 -36.45 -20.91
CA VAL A 766 2.21 -36.02 -21.47
C VAL A 766 1.83 -36.90 -22.64
N THR A 767 0.54 -37.21 -22.78
CA THR A 767 -0.03 -37.76 -24.01
C THR A 767 -0.27 -36.60 -24.99
N PRO A 768 0.55 -36.40 -26.05
CA PRO A 768 0.58 -35.13 -26.79
C PRO A 768 -0.51 -35.01 -27.87
N THR A 769 -1.34 -36.04 -28.05
CA THR A 769 -2.39 -36.11 -29.08
C THR A 769 -3.76 -36.35 -28.45
N SER A 770 -4.76 -35.56 -28.84
CA SER A 770 -6.15 -35.75 -28.46
C SER A 770 -7.07 -35.65 -29.67
N SER A 771 -8.22 -36.34 -29.66
CA SER A 771 -9.16 -36.33 -30.78
C SER A 771 -10.60 -36.56 -30.32
N VAL A 772 -11.53 -35.71 -30.74
CA VAL A 772 -12.96 -35.77 -30.41
C VAL A 772 -13.83 -35.30 -31.57
N ALA A 773 -15.09 -35.71 -31.61
CA ALA A 773 -16.08 -35.09 -32.49
C ALA A 773 -16.49 -33.70 -31.99
N ALA A 774 -16.91 -32.81 -32.90
CA ALA A 774 -17.38 -31.47 -32.56
C ALA A 774 -18.44 -31.45 -31.43
N GLY A 775 -18.17 -30.65 -30.39
CA GLY A 775 -18.90 -30.61 -29.11
C GLY A 775 -18.29 -31.44 -27.98
N GLY A 776 -17.24 -32.23 -28.25
CA GLY A 776 -16.47 -32.95 -27.24
C GLY A 776 -15.41 -32.07 -26.56
N ALA A 777 -14.77 -32.61 -25.51
CA ALA A 777 -13.62 -31.99 -24.86
C ALA A 777 -12.33 -32.62 -25.34
N LEU A 778 -11.42 -31.84 -25.92
CA LEU A 778 -10.05 -32.29 -26.17
C LEU A 778 -9.34 -32.38 -24.82
N THR A 779 -8.90 -33.58 -24.45
CA THR A 779 -8.21 -33.87 -23.19
C THR A 779 -6.82 -34.42 -23.47
N TRP A 780 -5.80 -33.83 -22.87
CA TRP A 780 -4.43 -34.33 -22.86
C TRP A 780 -4.05 -34.74 -21.44
N HIS A 781 -3.80 -36.03 -21.24
CA HIS A 781 -3.42 -36.58 -19.94
C HIS A 781 -1.95 -36.31 -19.64
N VAL A 782 -1.69 -35.71 -18.47
CA VAL A 782 -0.37 -35.45 -17.89
C VAL A 782 -0.14 -36.40 -16.71
N THR A 783 1.04 -36.99 -16.61
CA THR A 783 1.46 -37.83 -15.48
C THR A 783 2.84 -37.42 -14.95
N LEU A 784 3.12 -37.78 -13.69
CA LEU A 784 4.40 -37.61 -13.01
C LEU A 784 5.07 -38.95 -12.75
N SER A 785 6.40 -38.96 -12.54
CA SER A 785 7.12 -40.11 -11.97
C SER A 785 6.62 -40.46 -10.56
N GLU A 786 6.33 -39.44 -9.75
CA GLU A 786 5.84 -39.54 -8.38
C GLU A 786 5.08 -38.27 -7.97
N ALA A 787 4.48 -38.28 -6.79
CA ALA A 787 3.65 -37.18 -6.29
C ALA A 787 4.49 -36.12 -5.56
N ALA A 788 4.47 -34.89 -6.06
CA ALA A 788 5.01 -33.71 -5.40
C ALA A 788 4.13 -33.23 -4.22
N ASP A 789 4.72 -32.52 -3.26
CA ASP A 789 3.98 -31.80 -2.21
C ASP A 789 3.66 -30.33 -2.60
N ALA A 790 3.81 -30.00 -3.88
CA ALA A 790 3.35 -28.75 -4.51
C ALA A 790 2.38 -29.04 -5.67
N ASP A 791 1.51 -28.06 -5.98
CA ASP A 791 0.67 -28.11 -7.18
C ASP A 791 1.52 -27.90 -8.43
N ILE A 792 1.38 -28.81 -9.41
CA ILE A 792 2.11 -28.76 -10.68
C ILE A 792 1.13 -28.36 -11.78
N PHE A 793 1.52 -27.36 -12.57
CA PHE A 793 0.69 -26.81 -13.66
C PHE A 793 1.38 -27.06 -15.00
N VAL A 794 0.63 -27.57 -15.98
CA VAL A 794 1.06 -27.66 -17.38
C VAL A 794 0.21 -26.68 -18.18
N PHE A 795 0.85 -25.74 -18.87
CA PHE A 795 0.16 -24.68 -19.58
C PHE A 795 0.95 -24.18 -20.78
N GLY A 796 0.26 -23.53 -21.72
CA GLY A 796 0.92 -22.94 -22.89
C GLY A 796 0.01 -22.09 -23.78
N PRO A 797 0.58 -21.18 -24.58
CA PRO A 797 -0.14 -20.46 -25.62
C PRO A 797 -0.53 -21.39 -26.78
N PHE A 798 -1.59 -20.98 -27.48
CA PHE A 798 -1.95 -21.58 -28.76
C PHE A 798 -0.93 -21.18 -29.84
N VAL A 799 -0.54 -22.15 -30.66
CA VAL A 799 0.34 -21.96 -31.82
C VAL A 799 -0.35 -22.49 -33.08
N ALA A 800 0.02 -21.95 -34.24
CA ALA A 800 -0.59 -22.38 -35.50
C ALA A 800 -0.31 -23.88 -35.73
N PRO A 801 -1.32 -24.72 -35.99
CA PRO A 801 -1.14 -26.15 -36.20
C PRO A 801 -0.38 -26.41 -37.51
N ALA A 802 0.50 -27.42 -37.50
CA ALA A 802 1.32 -27.76 -38.66
C ALA A 802 0.51 -28.29 -39.87
N THR A 803 -0.75 -28.68 -39.67
CA THR A 803 -1.62 -29.29 -40.69
C THR A 803 -3.08 -28.89 -40.51
N GLY A 804 -3.76 -28.65 -41.64
CA GLY A 804 -5.22 -28.42 -41.70
C GLY A 804 -5.70 -27.07 -41.16
N PRO A 805 -7.03 -26.82 -41.15
CA PRO A 805 -7.60 -25.58 -40.66
C PRO A 805 -7.59 -25.52 -39.12
N GLU A 806 -7.31 -24.36 -38.56
CA GLU A 806 -7.26 -24.19 -37.10
C GLU A 806 -8.66 -24.07 -36.46
N LEU A 807 -8.79 -24.49 -35.19
CA LEU A 807 -9.88 -24.04 -34.32
C LEU A 807 -9.88 -22.51 -34.18
N SER A 808 -11.08 -21.97 -33.99
CA SER A 808 -11.32 -20.55 -33.85
C SER A 808 -12.08 -20.22 -32.56
N THR A 809 -12.22 -18.93 -32.28
CA THR A 809 -13.10 -18.40 -31.21
C THR A 809 -14.57 -18.81 -31.34
N THR A 810 -14.98 -19.38 -32.47
CA THR A 810 -16.35 -19.92 -32.68
C THR A 810 -16.46 -21.44 -32.55
N ASP A 811 -15.37 -22.15 -32.29
CA ASP A 811 -15.32 -23.62 -32.17
C ASP A 811 -15.10 -24.12 -30.72
N VAL A 812 -14.89 -23.21 -29.78
CA VAL A 812 -14.60 -23.46 -28.35
C VAL A 812 -15.66 -22.80 -27.45
N ASP A 813 -15.70 -23.18 -26.17
CA ASP A 813 -16.68 -22.66 -25.22
C ASP A 813 -16.69 -21.11 -25.15
N PRO A 814 -17.83 -20.45 -25.49
CA PRO A 814 -17.95 -19.00 -25.42
C PRO A 814 -17.96 -18.46 -23.99
N ALA A 815 -18.23 -19.26 -22.96
CA ALA A 815 -18.10 -18.83 -21.57
C ALA A 815 -16.63 -18.72 -21.17
N TRP A 816 -15.81 -19.74 -21.48
CA TRP A 816 -14.35 -19.69 -21.30
C TRP A 816 -13.69 -18.50 -22.02
N LEU A 817 -14.00 -18.25 -23.31
CA LEU A 817 -13.45 -17.08 -24.01
C LEU A 817 -13.83 -15.75 -23.33
N ARG A 818 -15.07 -15.64 -22.84
CA ARG A 818 -15.53 -14.43 -22.13
C ARG A 818 -14.84 -14.25 -20.77
N SER A 819 -14.39 -15.30 -20.09
CA SER A 819 -13.54 -15.14 -18.90
C SER A 819 -12.15 -14.55 -19.20
N TRP A 820 -11.66 -14.69 -20.43
CA TRP A 820 -10.46 -14.00 -20.93
C TRP A 820 -10.75 -12.58 -21.48
N GLY A 821 -12.00 -12.10 -21.38
CA GLY A 821 -12.44 -10.84 -22.00
C GLY A 821 -12.52 -10.89 -23.53
N ILE A 822 -12.49 -12.09 -24.13
CA ILE A 822 -12.49 -12.29 -25.59
C ILE A 822 -13.92 -12.55 -26.04
N ASP A 823 -14.45 -11.69 -26.92
CA ASP A 823 -15.71 -11.98 -27.63
C ASP A 823 -15.50 -13.16 -28.60
N PRO A 824 -16.32 -14.22 -28.54
CA PRO A 824 -16.33 -15.29 -29.53
C PRO A 824 -16.43 -14.81 -30.99
N GLN A 825 -17.03 -13.64 -31.22
CA GLN A 825 -17.13 -13.01 -32.55
C GLN A 825 -16.29 -11.72 -32.65
N PRO A 826 -15.76 -11.38 -33.85
CA PRO A 826 -15.71 -12.22 -35.05
C PRO A 826 -14.79 -13.44 -34.83
N SER A 827 -15.09 -14.52 -35.57
CA SER A 827 -14.29 -15.74 -35.61
C SER A 827 -12.82 -15.46 -35.93
N ARG A 828 -11.91 -15.90 -35.05
CA ARG A 828 -10.45 -15.73 -35.14
C ARG A 828 -9.73 -17.02 -34.77
N PRO A 829 -8.62 -17.41 -35.42
CA PRO A 829 -7.82 -18.57 -34.99
C PRO A 829 -7.26 -18.35 -33.58
N LEU A 830 -7.21 -19.40 -32.75
CA LEU A 830 -6.78 -19.30 -31.35
C LEU A 830 -5.32 -18.84 -31.22
N SER A 831 -4.45 -19.26 -32.15
CA SER A 831 -3.04 -18.86 -32.26
C SER A 831 -2.81 -17.37 -32.50
N THR A 832 -3.83 -16.63 -32.95
CA THR A 832 -3.76 -15.17 -33.12
C THR A 832 -4.01 -14.40 -31.82
N LEU A 833 -4.40 -15.09 -30.74
CA LEU A 833 -4.76 -14.53 -29.44
C LEU A 833 -3.60 -14.76 -28.46
N SER A 834 -2.55 -13.94 -28.56
CA SER A 834 -1.32 -14.07 -27.74
C SER A 834 -1.55 -13.99 -26.22
N GLN A 835 -2.72 -13.52 -25.79
CA GLN A 835 -3.17 -13.48 -24.40
C GLN A 835 -3.94 -14.74 -23.94
N LEU A 836 -4.26 -15.66 -24.85
CA LEU A 836 -5.04 -16.87 -24.57
C LEU A 836 -4.09 -18.06 -24.36
N VAL A 837 -4.17 -18.67 -23.18
CA VAL A 837 -3.45 -19.90 -22.83
C VAL A 837 -4.44 -20.98 -22.40
N LEU A 838 -4.01 -22.23 -22.50
CA LEU A 838 -4.71 -23.37 -21.90
C LEU A 838 -3.89 -23.94 -20.74
N ASP A 839 -4.58 -24.36 -19.69
CA ASP A 839 -4.02 -24.87 -18.44
C ASP A 839 -4.58 -26.26 -18.07
N GLY A 840 -3.75 -27.04 -17.38
CA GLY A 840 -4.12 -28.23 -16.62
C GLY A 840 -3.31 -28.28 -15.33
N ARG A 841 -3.87 -28.91 -14.29
CA ARG A 841 -3.28 -29.00 -12.95
C ARG A 841 -3.20 -30.45 -12.49
N ILE A 842 -2.03 -30.84 -12.02
CA ILE A 842 -1.84 -31.99 -11.13
C ILE A 842 -1.84 -31.42 -9.71
N ALA A 843 -2.78 -31.87 -8.89
CA ALA A 843 -2.88 -31.38 -7.51
C ALA A 843 -1.71 -31.89 -6.65
N ALA A 844 -1.30 -31.11 -5.64
CA ALA A 844 -0.34 -31.57 -4.65
C ALA A 844 -0.76 -32.94 -4.05
N GLY A 845 0.16 -33.89 -4.01
CA GLY A 845 -0.06 -35.28 -3.60
C GLY A 845 -0.62 -36.21 -4.68
N ALA A 846 -0.99 -35.72 -5.87
CA ALA A 846 -1.42 -36.53 -7.01
C ALA A 846 -0.26 -36.83 -7.99
N VAL A 847 -0.46 -37.83 -8.86
CA VAL A 847 0.52 -38.25 -9.89
C VAL A 847 0.04 -38.00 -11.33
N SER A 848 -1.15 -37.41 -11.50
CA SER A 848 -1.75 -37.17 -12.82
C SER A 848 -2.77 -36.03 -12.80
N GLY A 849 -3.00 -35.42 -13.96
CA GLY A 849 -3.96 -34.35 -14.17
C GLY A 849 -4.18 -34.10 -15.67
N ASP A 850 -5.23 -33.36 -15.99
CA ASP A 850 -5.68 -33.19 -17.37
C ASP A 850 -5.58 -31.73 -17.82
N VAL A 851 -5.09 -31.52 -19.04
CA VAL A 851 -5.28 -30.27 -19.81
C VAL A 851 -6.54 -30.46 -20.67
N VAL A 852 -7.53 -29.57 -20.57
CA VAL A 852 -8.86 -29.79 -21.18
C VAL A 852 -9.37 -28.55 -21.93
N LEU A 853 -9.64 -28.69 -23.23
CA LEU A 853 -10.29 -27.69 -24.08
C LEU A 853 -11.68 -28.16 -24.51
N GLN A 854 -12.73 -27.50 -24.00
CA GLN A 854 -14.11 -27.78 -24.39
C GLN A 854 -14.44 -27.14 -25.75
N THR A 855 -14.83 -27.98 -26.72
CA THR A 855 -15.30 -27.53 -28.04
C THR A 855 -16.82 -27.33 -28.07
N VAL A 856 -17.34 -26.56 -29.01
CA VAL A 856 -18.79 -26.45 -29.26
C VAL A 856 -19.19 -27.21 -30.52
N ALA A 857 -20.44 -27.68 -30.56
CA ALA A 857 -21.00 -28.36 -31.73
C ALA A 857 -21.43 -27.34 -32.80
N THR A 858 -20.60 -27.17 -33.84
CA THR A 858 -20.93 -26.33 -35.01
C THR A 858 -21.91 -27.05 -35.94
N GLY A 859 -23.01 -26.38 -36.32
CA GLY A 859 -24.02 -26.96 -37.20
C GLY A 859 -23.67 -26.87 -38.69
N GLY A 860 -23.04 -27.92 -39.23
CA GLY A 860 -22.80 -28.09 -40.67
C GLY A 860 -21.71 -29.11 -40.98
N GLN A 861 -21.73 -29.66 -42.20
CA GLN A 861 -20.58 -30.43 -42.71
C GLN A 861 -19.38 -29.49 -42.91
N GLY A 862 -18.22 -29.91 -42.44
CA GLY A 862 -16.97 -29.16 -42.53
C GLY A 862 -15.77 -30.09 -42.69
N ALA A 863 -14.58 -29.50 -42.78
CA ALA A 863 -13.33 -30.23 -42.61
C ALA A 863 -13.01 -30.36 -41.11
N ASP A 864 -12.30 -31.43 -40.74
CA ASP A 864 -11.71 -31.57 -39.41
C ASP A 864 -10.84 -30.35 -39.08
N LYS A 865 -10.93 -29.87 -37.85
CA LYS A 865 -10.16 -28.70 -37.37
C LYS A 865 -9.11 -29.12 -36.36
N HIS A 866 -7.98 -28.43 -36.36
CA HIS A 866 -6.84 -28.75 -35.52
C HIS A 866 -6.49 -27.63 -34.56
N VAL A 867 -5.79 -28.00 -33.49
CA VAL A 867 -5.23 -27.05 -32.54
C VAL A 867 -3.85 -27.53 -32.11
N ALA A 868 -2.92 -26.60 -31.92
CA ALA A 868 -1.62 -26.88 -31.34
C ALA A 868 -1.35 -25.91 -30.18
N LEU A 869 -0.69 -26.40 -29.15
CA LEU A 869 -0.29 -25.62 -27.98
C LEU A 869 1.15 -25.94 -27.63
N HIS A 870 2.00 -24.93 -27.52
CA HIS A 870 3.37 -25.11 -27.05
C HIS A 870 3.37 -25.02 -25.53
N VAL A 871 3.49 -26.15 -24.83
CA VAL A 871 3.32 -26.22 -23.37
C VAL A 871 4.62 -26.43 -22.63
N GLY A 872 4.74 -25.73 -21.51
CA GLY A 872 5.73 -25.97 -20.48
C GLY A 872 5.07 -26.39 -19.17
N ALA A 873 5.90 -26.63 -18.16
CA ALA A 873 5.46 -26.96 -16.82
C ALA A 873 5.91 -25.90 -15.79
N TYR A 874 5.24 -25.93 -14.65
CA TYR A 874 5.59 -25.15 -13.48
C TYR A 874 5.45 -26.00 -12.20
N PRO A 875 6.32 -25.81 -11.20
CA PRO A 875 7.55 -24.99 -11.21
C PRO A 875 8.57 -25.36 -12.31
N GLN A 876 9.30 -24.37 -12.84
CA GLN A 876 10.16 -24.53 -14.04
C GLN A 876 11.38 -25.47 -13.84
N GLU A 877 11.65 -25.84 -12.59
CA GLU A 877 12.59 -26.92 -12.23
C GLU A 877 12.15 -28.28 -12.82
N LEU A 878 10.87 -28.42 -13.21
CA LEU A 878 10.31 -29.56 -13.92
C LEU A 878 10.48 -29.38 -15.43
N PRO A 879 11.35 -30.17 -16.11
CA PRO A 879 11.57 -30.03 -17.53
C PRO A 879 10.36 -30.53 -18.34
N LEU A 880 9.64 -29.60 -18.97
CA LEU A 880 8.67 -29.88 -20.02
C LEU A 880 8.79 -28.81 -21.12
N ASP A 881 9.01 -29.28 -22.34
CA ASP A 881 8.95 -28.50 -23.58
C ASP A 881 8.36 -29.44 -24.64
N THR A 882 7.09 -29.23 -25.02
CA THR A 882 6.39 -30.10 -25.98
C THR A 882 5.23 -29.38 -26.65
N VAL A 883 4.72 -29.96 -27.75
CA VAL A 883 3.54 -29.45 -28.46
C VAL A 883 2.38 -30.43 -28.27
N LEU A 884 1.32 -29.96 -27.60
CA LEU A 884 0.05 -30.68 -27.56
C LEU A 884 -0.72 -30.42 -28.84
N THR A 885 -1.29 -31.46 -29.42
CA THR A 885 -2.04 -31.41 -30.68
C THR A 885 -3.42 -32.02 -30.50
N GLY A 886 -4.44 -31.35 -31.03
CA GLY A 886 -5.83 -31.77 -30.93
C GLY A 886 -6.51 -31.76 -32.29
N THR A 887 -7.34 -32.76 -32.57
CA THR A 887 -8.19 -32.81 -33.77
C THR A 887 -9.66 -32.87 -33.36
N VAL A 888 -10.45 -31.95 -33.90
CA VAL A 888 -11.90 -31.91 -33.74
C VAL A 888 -12.52 -32.39 -35.05
N THR A 889 -13.05 -33.60 -35.04
CA THR A 889 -13.63 -34.20 -36.25
C THR A 889 -15.01 -33.62 -36.54
N ALA A 890 -15.27 -33.39 -37.83
CA ALA A 890 -16.58 -32.98 -38.30
C ALA A 890 -17.63 -34.12 -38.18
N LYS A 891 -18.91 -33.78 -38.37
CA LYS A 891 -20.05 -34.71 -38.41
C LYS A 891 -20.75 -34.67 -39.76
#